data_AF-A0A9W9NY84-F1
#
_entry.id   AF-A0A9W9NY84-F1
#
_cell.length_a   1.000
_cell.length_b   1.000
_cell.length_c   1.000
_cell.angle_alpha   90.00
_cell.angle_beta   90.00
_cell.angle_gamma   90.00
#
_symmetry.space_group_name_H-M   'P 1'
#
loop_
_entity.id
_entity.type
_entity.pdbx_description
1 polymer ?
#
loop_
_entity_poly.entity_id
_entity_poly.type
_entity_poly.pdbx_seq_one_letter_code
_entity_poly.pdbx_strand_id
1 'polypeptide(L)'
;MRLAPVTSLAILVSCAHSQILEIPAVDELVSSALEPLAEYTDYHGPTGVASAALSEATEAFVANIAVEAADASYWLADIAHQGKAAFNSNPSSYTVFRNVKDYGAKGDGVTDDTAAINSAISAGGRFGPAGRQTSTTTPAIVYFPAGTYLISSPIIDYYFTQIIGNPNSMPVIKATAGFTGLGLIDGDQYQNDGNQGWVSTNVFFRQIRNLKLDLTNIPASSAATGIHWPTGQATSIQNVEILMSSASGTQHQGIFIENGSGGYLADITITGGLYGANVGNQQFTTRNLVISDAVTAISQIWNWGWTYQGLKITNCTTAVAVNNGGAGKQLVGSVIVLDSVIQDCSTFVTSAWQASTSTNGSLILENISLQNVPVAVQGPSDTVLAGGTKTISAWGQGHKYTPNGPTSFQGTLNAPARPSALLASGTSNYYVKSKPQYESLSKSTFVSIRSAGAAGDGKADDTSTIQSTLNSAASSGKIVFFDQGTYKVTNTIYIPPGSRIVGEAYPVIMASGNTFGSITNPKPVVQVGKSGESGSIEWSDMIVSTQGSTPGATLIEWNLAANSGSGMWDVHTRIGGFAGSQQQVTQCPTSAAVSAACEVAYMSMHITSSAKRVYLDNVWLWTADHDLDSGNDVRISVYSGRGLLVEGQTIWLYGTGVEHHSLYQYQFSGASSVVAGFIQTETPYYQPNPNAANSPYPTNSALKDPDYSSCLPGNCNSLGLRILDSTGIIVYGAGLYSFFNNYSTDCSTFPVPENCQSEIFSVEGSTSNLVVYTLSTVGTTNMIVKDGKSLAVVSDNLATYAATIAYFTL
;
A
#
# COMPACT_ATOMS: atom_id res chain seq x y z
N MET A 1 76.75 -4.90 -33.15
CA MET A 1 75.60 -5.84 -33.09
C MET A 1 74.57 -5.20 -32.18
N ARG A 2 73.45 -4.75 -32.77
CA ARG A 2 72.19 -4.23 -32.19
C ARG A 2 72.22 -3.05 -31.20
N LEU A 3 71.55 -1.98 -31.64
CA LEU A 3 71.13 -0.76 -30.95
C LEU A 3 69.98 -1.02 -29.96
N ALA A 4 69.90 -0.22 -28.89
CA ALA A 4 68.69 0.07 -28.11
C ALA A 4 67.80 1.12 -28.86
N PRO A 5 66.64 1.65 -28.38
CA PRO A 5 65.89 1.41 -27.12
C PRO A 5 64.33 1.39 -27.31
N VAL A 6 63.61 1.45 -26.16
CA VAL A 6 62.19 1.88 -25.97
C VAL A 6 61.08 0.85 -26.24
N THR A 7 60.38 0.45 -25.17
CA THR A 7 58.94 0.14 -25.23
C THR A 7 58.24 0.54 -23.92
N SER A 8 57.19 1.32 -24.11
CA SER A 8 56.29 1.92 -23.14
C SER A 8 55.49 0.88 -22.35
N LEU A 9 55.36 1.08 -21.04
CA LEU A 9 54.44 0.34 -20.19
C LEU A 9 53.11 1.11 -20.16
N ALA A 10 52.14 0.69 -20.97
CA ALA A 10 50.79 1.20 -20.96
C ALA A 10 49.98 0.53 -19.84
N ILE A 11 49.47 1.36 -18.94
CA ILE A 11 48.49 1.03 -17.91
C ILE A 11 47.15 0.80 -18.62
N LEU A 12 46.67 -0.45 -18.64
CA LEU A 12 45.29 -0.77 -19.02
C LEU A 12 44.43 -0.66 -17.77
N VAL A 13 43.85 0.52 -17.57
CA VAL A 13 42.66 0.72 -16.75
C VAL A 13 41.50 0.11 -17.55
N SER A 14 41.06 -1.08 -17.15
CA SER A 14 39.79 -1.61 -17.61
C SER A 14 38.67 -0.88 -16.87
N CYS A 15 38.14 0.18 -17.49
CA CYS A 15 36.83 0.73 -17.15
C CYS A 15 35.78 -0.32 -17.51
N ALA A 16 35.50 -1.23 -16.57
CA ALA A 16 34.27 -2.00 -16.60
C ALA A 16 33.14 -1.02 -16.32
N HIS A 17 32.42 -0.64 -17.38
CA HIS A 17 31.12 -0.01 -17.26
C HIS A 17 30.21 -1.06 -16.60
N SER A 18 29.95 -0.90 -15.31
CA SER A 18 28.83 -1.55 -14.66
C SER A 18 27.57 -1.05 -15.37
N GLN A 19 26.94 -1.91 -16.16
CA GLN A 19 25.60 -1.65 -16.65
C GLN A 19 24.70 -1.51 -15.42
N ILE A 20 24.21 -0.30 -15.22
CA ILE A 20 23.20 0.06 -14.25
C ILE A 20 21.92 -0.60 -14.73
N LEU A 21 21.57 -1.73 -14.13
CA LEU A 21 20.27 -2.38 -14.24
C LEU A 21 19.61 -2.24 -12.87
N GLU A 22 19.26 -1.00 -12.54
CA GLU A 22 18.23 -0.68 -11.53
C GLU A 22 16.86 -1.18 -12.06
N ILE A 23 15.73 -0.73 -11.54
CA ILE A 23 14.40 -0.97 -12.13
C ILE A 23 13.99 0.17 -13.10
N PRO A 24 14.87 0.80 -13.91
CA PRO A 24 14.46 1.95 -14.68
C PRO A 24 13.49 1.53 -15.79
N ALA A 25 13.34 0.27 -16.20
CA ALA A 25 12.49 -0.03 -17.36
C ALA A 25 10.99 0.29 -17.15
N VAL A 26 10.44 0.11 -15.94
CA VAL A 26 9.05 0.50 -15.63
C VAL A 26 8.99 1.96 -15.22
N ASP A 27 9.92 2.44 -14.39
CA ASP A 27 9.91 3.84 -13.98
C ASP A 27 10.30 4.80 -15.10
N GLU A 28 11.19 4.45 -16.03
CA GLU A 28 11.50 5.17 -17.28
C GLU A 28 10.33 5.08 -18.23
N LEU A 29 9.59 3.98 -18.28
CA LEU A 29 8.40 3.87 -19.11
C LEU A 29 7.25 4.72 -18.57
N VAL A 30 6.99 4.65 -17.27
CA VAL A 30 6.03 5.49 -16.55
C VAL A 30 6.50 6.94 -16.60
N SER A 31 7.74 7.25 -16.25
CA SER A 31 8.31 8.60 -16.34
C SER A 31 8.37 9.11 -17.77
N SER A 32 8.57 8.27 -18.79
CA SER A 32 8.50 8.68 -20.20
C SER A 32 7.05 8.94 -20.63
N ALA A 33 6.09 8.20 -20.11
CA ALA A 33 4.67 8.49 -20.30
C ALA A 33 4.25 9.76 -19.55
N LEU A 34 4.91 10.05 -18.42
CA LEU A 34 4.73 11.24 -17.59
C LEU A 34 5.64 12.41 -18.01
N GLU A 35 6.63 12.22 -18.90
CA GLU A 35 7.64 13.23 -19.31
C GLU A 35 7.00 14.44 -19.99
N PRO A 36 5.98 14.27 -20.88
CA PRO A 36 5.18 15.39 -21.36
C PRO A 36 4.41 16.15 -20.27
N LEU A 37 4.43 15.66 -19.03
CA LEU A 37 3.69 16.13 -17.86
C LEU A 37 4.62 16.64 -16.74
N ALA A 38 5.92 16.83 -17.01
CA ALA A 38 6.91 17.35 -16.05
C ALA A 38 6.42 18.61 -15.30
N GLU A 39 5.67 19.50 -15.95
CA GLU A 39 5.03 20.69 -15.34
C GLU A 39 4.06 20.37 -14.18
N TYR A 40 3.62 19.11 -14.05
CA TYR A 40 2.66 18.64 -13.04
C TYR A 40 3.24 17.56 -12.12
N THR A 41 4.37 16.97 -12.48
CA THR A 41 5.08 15.94 -11.68
C THR A 41 6.34 16.48 -11.00
N ASP A 42 6.87 17.62 -11.45
CA ASP A 42 7.94 18.33 -10.78
C ASP A 42 7.39 19.25 -9.69
N TYR A 43 8.07 19.31 -8.54
CA TYR A 43 7.71 20.25 -7.50
C TYR A 43 7.99 21.70 -7.93
N HIS A 44 6.95 22.41 -8.38
CA HIS A 44 7.01 23.85 -8.66
C HIS A 44 6.60 24.74 -7.47
N GLY A 45 6.26 24.12 -6.34
CA GLY A 45 5.55 24.78 -5.25
C GLY A 45 4.14 25.26 -5.66
N PRO A 46 3.28 25.63 -4.71
CA PRO A 46 2.00 26.26 -4.99
C PRO A 46 2.19 27.58 -5.76
N THR A 47 1.62 27.65 -6.97
CA THR A 47 1.64 28.84 -7.85
C THR A 47 0.25 29.46 -8.07
N GLY A 48 -0.74 29.04 -7.28
CA GLY A 48 -2.12 29.50 -7.40
C GLY A 48 -2.37 30.86 -6.77
N VAL A 49 -2.83 31.83 -7.57
CA VAL A 49 -3.38 33.10 -7.05
C VAL A 49 -4.80 32.83 -6.53
N ALA A 50 -4.94 32.45 -5.26
CA ALA A 50 -6.26 32.23 -4.67
C ALA A 50 -6.97 33.59 -4.45
N SER A 51 -7.96 33.91 -5.29
CA SER A 51 -8.83 35.09 -5.13
C SER A 51 -10.18 34.77 -4.46
N ALA A 52 -10.42 33.52 -4.06
CA ALA A 52 -11.67 33.11 -3.41
C ALA A 52 -11.57 33.27 -1.89
N ALA A 53 -12.39 34.17 -1.32
CA ALA A 53 -12.57 34.30 0.11
C ALA A 53 -13.50 33.18 0.61
N LEU A 54 -13.08 32.45 1.65
CA LEU A 54 -13.96 31.56 2.42
C LEU A 54 -14.94 32.41 3.25
N SER A 55 -16.20 31.98 3.37
CA SER A 55 -17.14 32.58 4.34
C SER A 55 -16.66 32.29 5.76
N GLU A 56 -16.63 33.34 6.61
CA GLU A 56 -16.21 33.36 8.02
C GLU A 56 -15.57 32.06 8.54
N ALA A 57 -14.24 32.05 8.55
CA ALA A 57 -13.47 31.02 9.25
C ALA A 57 -13.96 30.91 10.70
N THR A 58 -14.19 29.69 11.16
CA THR A 58 -14.38 29.47 12.60
C THR A 58 -13.04 29.75 13.29
N GLU A 59 -13.03 30.67 14.25
CA GLU A 59 -11.85 30.89 15.09
C GLU A 59 -11.55 29.59 15.85
N ALA A 60 -10.50 28.88 15.44
CA ALA A 60 -9.94 27.81 16.25
C ALA A 60 -9.35 28.45 17.51
N PHE A 61 -10.05 28.29 18.64
CA PHE A 61 -9.54 28.69 19.94
C PHE A 61 -8.37 27.80 20.33
N VAL A 62 -7.14 28.22 20.02
CA VAL A 62 -5.93 27.59 20.53
C VAL A 62 -5.59 28.25 21.86
N ALA A 63 -5.97 27.60 22.96
CA ALA A 63 -5.47 27.97 24.27
C ALA A 63 -3.96 27.68 24.32
N ASN A 64 -3.13 28.72 24.17
CA ASN A 64 -1.72 28.66 24.48
C ASN A 64 -1.54 28.56 26.00
N ILE A 65 -1.44 27.33 26.50
CA ILE A 65 -0.82 27.08 27.79
C ILE A 65 0.26 26.02 27.55
N ALA A 66 1.52 26.47 27.53
CA ALA A 66 2.67 25.59 27.65
C ALA A 66 2.72 25.04 29.08
N VAL A 67 1.89 24.03 29.36
CA VAL A 67 2.14 23.08 30.44
C VAL A 67 2.87 21.93 29.79
N GLU A 68 3.96 21.47 30.41
CA GLU A 68 4.61 20.21 30.05
C GLU A 68 3.51 19.12 30.03
N ALA A 69 3.09 18.70 28.84
CA ALA A 69 2.02 17.72 28.71
C ALA A 69 2.50 16.44 29.40
N ALA A 70 1.78 16.00 30.43
CA ALA A 70 2.09 14.76 31.10
C ALA A 70 2.06 13.63 30.07
N ASP A 71 3.18 12.93 29.90
CA ASP A 71 3.29 11.81 28.97
C ASP A 71 2.45 10.64 29.49
N ALA A 72 1.22 10.55 29.00
CA ALA A 72 0.28 9.52 29.41
C ALA A 72 0.88 8.14 29.08
N SER A 73 0.79 7.18 30.01
CA SER A 73 1.37 5.86 29.82
C SER A 73 0.86 5.22 28.54
N TYR A 74 1.77 4.63 27.78
CA TYR A 74 1.48 3.86 26.58
C TYR A 74 2.40 2.64 26.58
N TRP A 75 1.83 1.46 26.34
CA TRP A 75 2.58 0.20 26.48
C TRP A 75 3.85 0.15 25.64
N LEU A 76 3.84 0.74 24.43
CA LEU A 76 5.00 0.72 23.54
C LEU A 76 6.15 1.54 24.12
N ALA A 77 5.89 2.62 24.84
CA ALA A 77 6.94 3.40 25.51
C ALA A 77 7.53 2.63 26.70
N ASP A 78 6.71 1.83 27.37
CA ASP A 78 7.04 1.23 28.66
C ASP A 78 7.58 -0.21 28.56
N ILE A 79 7.30 -0.92 27.46
CA ILE A 79 7.70 -2.32 27.26
C ILE A 79 9.23 -2.42 27.13
N ALA A 80 9.80 -3.57 27.49
CA ALA A 80 11.21 -3.79 27.28
C ALA A 80 11.51 -3.83 25.78
N HIS A 81 12.42 -2.98 25.31
CA HIS A 81 12.86 -2.96 23.91
C HIS A 81 13.99 -3.97 23.71
N GLN A 82 13.63 -5.18 23.27
CA GLN A 82 14.55 -6.30 23.10
C GLN A 82 14.81 -6.68 21.64
N GLY A 83 14.23 -5.93 20.70
CA GLY A 83 14.32 -6.17 19.27
C GLY A 83 15.75 -6.19 18.72
N LYS A 84 15.98 -7.03 17.71
CA LYS A 84 17.25 -7.14 16.98
C LYS A 84 16.98 -7.25 15.48
N ALA A 85 17.72 -6.48 14.69
CA ALA A 85 17.78 -6.68 13.25
C ALA A 85 18.72 -7.85 12.92
N ALA A 86 18.16 -9.06 12.78
CA ALA A 86 18.91 -10.33 12.75
C ALA A 86 20.04 -10.39 11.71
N PHE A 87 19.82 -9.79 10.54
CA PHE A 87 20.76 -9.78 9.42
C PHE A 87 21.46 -8.42 9.22
N ASN A 88 21.36 -7.52 10.19
CA ASN A 88 22.21 -6.33 10.22
C ASN A 88 23.69 -6.74 10.31
N SER A 89 24.60 -5.89 9.84
CA SER A 89 26.05 -6.14 9.96
C SER A 89 26.54 -6.17 11.42
N ASN A 90 25.84 -5.48 12.33
CA ASN A 90 26.14 -5.45 13.76
C ASN A 90 24.86 -5.62 14.63
N PRO A 91 24.20 -6.79 14.63
CA PRO A 91 22.89 -6.98 15.27
C PRO A 91 22.85 -6.71 16.77
N SER A 92 23.97 -6.87 17.47
CA SER A 92 24.07 -6.69 18.93
C SER A 92 24.15 -5.23 19.37
N SER A 93 24.53 -4.32 18.48
CA SER A 93 24.66 -2.88 18.77
C SER A 93 23.67 -2.01 17.99
N TYR A 94 22.95 -2.59 17.04
CA TYR A 94 21.92 -1.87 16.29
C TYR A 94 20.67 -1.68 17.15
N THR A 95 20.27 -0.43 17.34
CA THR A 95 19.07 -0.06 18.11
C THR A 95 17.85 0.06 17.19
N VAL A 96 16.83 -0.77 17.40
CA VAL A 96 15.58 -0.73 16.62
C VAL A 96 14.64 0.37 17.12
N PHE A 97 14.31 0.36 18.41
CA PHE A 97 13.43 1.35 19.03
C PHE A 97 14.22 2.56 19.54
N ARG A 98 13.80 3.76 19.17
CA ARG A 98 14.51 5.00 19.45
C ARG A 98 13.53 6.04 19.96
N ASN A 99 13.64 6.43 21.21
CA ASN A 99 12.89 7.57 21.74
C ASN A 99 13.63 8.86 21.38
N VAL A 100 12.98 9.81 20.72
CA VAL A 100 13.62 11.06 20.29
C VAL A 100 14.23 11.86 21.45
N LYS A 101 13.69 11.73 22.68
CA LYS A 101 14.24 12.39 23.86
C LYS A 101 15.61 11.81 24.30
N ASP A 102 15.89 10.55 24.01
CA ASP A 102 17.21 9.93 24.25
C ASP A 102 18.29 10.50 23.31
N TYR A 103 17.87 11.10 22.20
CA TYR A 103 18.73 11.78 21.22
C TYR A 103 18.79 13.30 21.43
N GLY A 104 18.22 13.80 22.53
CA GLY A 104 18.33 15.18 22.97
C GLY A 104 17.12 16.06 22.68
N ALA A 105 16.07 15.55 22.04
CA ALA A 105 14.84 16.30 21.80
C ALA A 105 14.19 16.71 23.12
N LYS A 106 13.69 17.94 23.22
CA LYS A 106 13.07 18.47 24.43
C LYS A 106 11.57 18.31 24.41
N GLY A 107 10.92 18.53 23.26
CA GLY A 107 9.47 18.53 23.16
C GLY A 107 8.82 19.66 23.97
N ASP A 108 9.52 20.78 24.16
CA ASP A 108 9.08 21.92 24.99
C ASP A 108 8.42 23.06 24.18
N GLY A 109 8.38 22.94 22.85
CA GLY A 109 7.83 23.91 21.91
C GLY A 109 8.70 25.14 21.66
N VAL A 110 9.93 25.15 22.20
CA VAL A 110 10.86 26.29 22.15
C VAL A 110 12.21 25.87 21.58
N THR A 111 12.75 24.75 22.05
CA THR A 111 14.00 24.17 21.55
C THR A 111 13.78 23.61 20.15
N ASP A 112 14.67 23.95 19.23
CA ASP A 112 14.66 23.32 17.90
C ASP A 112 15.13 21.86 18.01
N ASP A 113 14.20 20.94 17.88
CA ASP A 113 14.40 19.51 18.04
C ASP A 113 14.77 18.81 16.74
N THR A 114 14.88 19.54 15.62
CA THR A 114 15.10 18.97 14.28
C THR A 114 16.32 18.04 14.24
N ALA A 115 17.44 18.51 14.78
CA ALA A 115 18.70 17.75 14.77
C ALA A 115 18.63 16.49 15.63
N ALA A 116 17.97 16.56 16.80
CA ALA A 116 17.81 15.42 17.69
C ALA A 116 16.91 14.34 17.08
N ILE A 117 15.80 14.75 16.45
CA ILE A 117 14.88 13.85 15.77
C ILE A 117 15.57 13.16 14.59
N ASN A 118 16.23 13.93 13.71
CA ASN A 118 16.96 13.36 12.57
C ASN A 118 18.15 12.48 13.02
N SER A 119 18.75 12.76 14.18
CA SER A 119 19.74 11.87 14.80
C SER A 119 19.12 10.54 15.23
N ALA A 120 17.95 10.55 15.86
CA ALA A 120 17.22 9.33 16.19
C ALA A 120 16.87 8.52 14.92
N ILE A 121 16.45 9.17 13.84
CA ILE A 121 16.11 8.48 12.59
C ILE A 121 17.34 7.86 11.92
N SER A 122 18.45 8.59 11.82
CA SER A 122 19.65 8.17 11.07
C SER A 122 20.59 7.24 11.85
N ALA A 123 20.44 7.15 13.18
CA ALA A 123 21.33 6.36 14.04
C ALA A 123 21.41 4.88 13.65
N GLY A 124 22.61 4.32 13.77
CA GLY A 124 22.87 2.90 13.49
C GLY A 124 23.28 2.60 12.05
N GLY A 125 23.71 3.60 11.28
CA GLY A 125 24.24 3.41 9.91
C GLY A 125 23.13 3.01 8.93
N ARG A 126 22.00 3.70 8.99
CA ARG A 126 20.82 3.43 8.15
C ARG A 126 20.92 4.11 6.80
N PHE A 127 20.00 3.72 5.90
CA PHE A 127 19.92 4.24 4.54
C PHE A 127 18.89 5.36 4.45
N GLY A 128 19.37 6.58 4.20
CA GLY A 128 18.54 7.74 3.91
C GLY A 128 18.48 8.03 2.41
N PRO A 129 17.66 9.01 1.98
CA PRO A 129 17.41 9.29 0.56
C PRO A 129 18.69 9.55 -0.25
N ALA A 130 19.66 10.28 0.34
CA ALA A 130 20.94 10.56 -0.30
C ALA A 130 21.79 9.32 -0.61
N GLY A 131 21.54 8.21 0.08
CA GLY A 131 22.21 6.93 -0.16
C GLY A 131 21.62 6.13 -1.31
N ARG A 132 20.40 6.46 -1.78
CA ARG A 132 19.66 5.77 -2.85
C ARG A 132 19.54 4.25 -2.66
N GLN A 133 19.60 3.78 -1.42
CA GLN A 133 19.66 2.36 -1.06
C GLN A 133 18.41 1.95 -0.28
N THR A 134 17.76 0.89 -0.74
CA THR A 134 16.75 0.16 0.04
C THR A 134 17.45 -0.79 1.02
N SER A 135 16.72 -1.25 2.04
CA SER A 135 17.26 -2.22 3.00
C SER A 135 16.17 -2.82 3.87
N THR A 136 16.31 -4.10 4.17
CA THR A 136 15.51 -4.81 5.16
C THR A 136 16.25 -5.05 6.48
N THR A 137 17.53 -4.69 6.54
CA THR A 137 18.44 -4.98 7.66
C THR A 137 18.58 -3.82 8.65
N THR A 138 17.96 -2.68 8.38
CA THR A 138 18.02 -1.48 9.22
C THR A 138 16.63 -0.91 9.59
N PRO A 139 15.73 -1.73 10.17
CA PRO A 139 14.39 -1.31 10.58
C PRO A 139 14.44 -0.37 11.79
N ALA A 140 13.45 0.52 11.89
CA ALA A 140 13.40 1.51 12.98
C ALA A 140 11.98 1.78 13.46
N ILE A 141 11.82 1.89 14.78
CA ILE A 141 10.74 2.68 15.37
C ILE A 141 11.36 3.94 15.94
N VAL A 142 10.89 5.09 15.50
CA VAL A 142 11.23 6.40 16.07
C VAL A 142 10.02 6.89 16.84
N TYR A 143 10.12 6.82 18.15
CA TYR A 143 9.04 7.08 19.08
C TYR A 143 9.08 8.52 19.60
N PHE A 144 7.92 9.17 19.58
CA PHE A 144 7.70 10.52 20.08
C PHE A 144 6.82 10.46 21.34
N PRO A 145 7.41 10.66 22.55
CA PRO A 145 6.66 10.95 23.76
C PRO A 145 5.81 12.21 23.60
N ALA A 146 4.85 12.43 24.51
CA ALA A 146 4.12 13.69 24.58
C ALA A 146 5.08 14.90 24.65
N GLY A 147 4.69 15.96 23.95
CA GLY A 147 5.45 17.19 23.84
C GLY A 147 5.14 17.95 22.54
N THR A 148 5.67 19.16 22.45
CA THR A 148 5.67 19.97 21.24
C THR A 148 7.11 20.05 20.73
N TYR A 149 7.41 19.44 19.61
CA TYR A 149 8.73 19.39 19.01
C TYR A 149 8.80 20.48 17.93
N LEU A 150 9.48 21.58 18.25
CA LEU A 150 9.66 22.68 17.30
C LEU A 150 10.73 22.29 16.26
N ILE A 151 10.44 22.45 14.98
CA ILE A 151 11.37 22.13 13.89
C ILE A 151 11.55 23.29 12.90
N SER A 152 12.76 23.46 12.37
CA SER A 152 13.10 24.49 11.37
C SER A 152 13.44 23.92 9.99
N SER A 153 13.64 22.60 9.88
CA SER A 153 13.83 21.90 8.61
C SER A 153 13.22 20.49 8.69
N PRO A 154 13.08 19.76 7.56
CA PRO A 154 12.36 18.50 7.54
C PRO A 154 12.90 17.44 8.49
N ILE A 155 11.98 16.66 9.02
CA ILE A 155 12.24 15.32 9.53
C ILE A 155 12.40 14.41 8.31
N ILE A 156 13.60 13.89 8.08
CA ILE A 156 13.89 13.06 6.91
C ILE A 156 13.54 11.61 7.23
N ASP A 157 12.52 11.07 6.59
CA ASP A 157 12.07 9.71 6.82
C ASP A 157 12.95 8.69 6.07
N TYR A 158 13.71 7.89 6.81
CA TYR A 158 14.65 6.92 6.23
C TYR A 158 13.91 5.64 5.80
N TYR A 159 14.53 4.84 4.94
CA TYR A 159 13.94 3.58 4.47
C TYR A 159 13.62 2.63 5.64
N PHE A 160 12.45 1.98 5.61
CA PHE A 160 12.01 1.04 6.66
C PHE A 160 11.92 1.66 8.07
N THR A 161 11.32 2.85 8.17
CA THR A 161 11.08 3.57 9.43
C THR A 161 9.60 3.61 9.78
N GLN A 162 9.29 3.42 11.05
CA GLN A 162 7.99 3.71 11.64
C GLN A 162 8.13 4.89 12.59
N ILE A 163 7.52 6.03 12.24
CA ILE A 163 7.42 7.22 13.07
C ILE A 163 6.14 7.13 13.89
N ILE A 164 6.28 7.00 15.21
CA ILE A 164 5.14 6.68 16.10
C ILE A 164 5.09 7.69 17.26
N GLY A 165 4.02 8.46 17.35
CA GLY A 165 3.71 9.25 18.54
C GLY A 165 2.96 8.47 19.61
N ASN A 166 2.94 9.01 20.83
CA ASN A 166 2.10 8.53 21.92
C ASN A 166 0.61 8.76 21.60
N PRO A 167 -0.23 7.73 21.37
CA PRO A 167 -1.65 7.91 21.07
C PRO A 167 -2.48 8.47 22.24
N ASN A 168 -2.04 8.28 23.49
CA ASN A 168 -2.76 8.76 24.67
C ASN A 168 -2.51 10.25 24.95
N SER A 169 -1.50 10.84 24.30
CA SER A 169 -1.23 12.27 24.30
C SER A 169 -0.40 12.60 23.06
N MET A 170 -1.08 12.72 21.91
CA MET A 170 -0.43 12.87 20.60
C MET A 170 0.56 14.05 20.58
N PRO A 171 1.85 13.79 20.31
CA PRO A 171 2.84 14.84 20.21
C PRO A 171 2.60 15.75 19.02
N VAL A 172 3.00 17.02 19.17
CA VAL A 172 2.89 18.05 18.14
C VAL A 172 4.26 18.25 17.51
N ILE A 173 4.37 18.06 16.20
CA ILE A 173 5.50 18.55 15.40
C ILE A 173 5.12 19.94 14.90
N LYS A 174 5.79 20.98 15.41
CA LYS A 174 5.45 22.37 15.15
C LYS A 174 6.52 23.02 14.29
N ALA A 175 6.13 23.60 13.15
CA ALA A 175 7.06 24.35 12.33
C ALA A 175 7.43 25.69 12.99
N THR A 176 8.69 26.12 12.85
CA THR A 176 9.05 27.53 13.04
C THR A 176 8.45 28.39 11.92
N ALA A 177 8.33 29.70 12.15
CA ALA A 177 7.86 30.62 11.10
C ALA A 177 8.81 30.72 9.89
N GLY A 178 10.10 30.39 10.10
CA GLY A 178 11.14 30.38 9.07
C GLY A 178 11.50 28.98 8.57
N PHE A 179 10.62 28.00 8.73
CA PHE A 179 10.85 26.62 8.28
C PHE A 179 11.22 26.58 6.79
N THR A 180 12.23 25.78 6.44
CA THR A 180 12.67 25.58 5.04
C THR A 180 12.75 24.09 4.71
N GLY A 181 12.02 23.65 3.69
CA GLY A 181 12.02 22.27 3.22
C GLY A 181 10.72 21.92 2.49
N LEU A 182 10.69 20.75 1.85
CA LEU A 182 9.54 20.32 1.06
C LEU A 182 8.33 20.01 1.94
N GLY A 183 8.51 19.26 3.03
CA GLY A 183 7.48 19.02 4.05
C GLY A 183 8.05 18.88 5.46
N LEU A 184 7.20 18.99 6.49
CA LEU A 184 7.63 18.80 7.87
C LEU A 184 8.20 17.40 8.09
N ILE A 185 7.58 16.40 7.46
CA ILE A 185 8.12 15.06 7.26
C ILE A 185 8.34 14.86 5.76
N ASP A 186 9.58 14.51 5.38
CA ASP A 186 9.99 14.30 4.00
C ASP A 186 10.31 12.82 3.77
N GLY A 187 9.43 12.15 3.02
CA GLY A 187 9.49 10.73 2.70
C GLY A 187 10.55 10.36 1.67
N ASP A 188 10.96 11.27 0.79
CA ASP A 188 11.96 10.96 -0.24
C ASP A 188 12.60 12.23 -0.76
N GLN A 189 13.49 12.78 0.07
CA GLN A 189 14.07 14.09 -0.19
C GLN A 189 14.71 14.16 -1.59
N TYR A 190 14.36 15.20 -2.33
CA TYR A 190 15.02 15.53 -3.59
C TYR A 190 16.51 15.81 -3.38
N GLN A 191 17.33 15.27 -4.27
CA GLN A 191 18.78 15.42 -4.27
C GLN A 191 19.22 16.59 -5.17
N ASN A 192 20.50 16.94 -5.11
CA ASN A 192 21.05 18.08 -5.87
C ASN A 192 20.97 17.92 -7.40
N ASP A 193 20.67 16.71 -7.89
CA ASP A 193 20.44 16.41 -9.31
C ASP A 193 18.98 16.61 -9.75
N GLY A 194 18.09 17.00 -8.83
CA GLY A 194 16.66 17.21 -9.10
C GLY A 194 15.82 15.94 -9.02
N ASN A 195 16.40 14.78 -8.71
CA ASN A 195 15.66 13.53 -8.54
C ASN A 195 15.39 13.24 -7.06
N GLN A 196 14.33 12.49 -6.78
CA GLN A 196 14.12 11.87 -5.47
C GLN A 196 15.31 10.95 -5.11
N GLY A 197 15.49 10.69 -3.82
CA GLY A 197 16.58 9.86 -3.31
C GLY A 197 16.37 8.39 -3.69
N TRP A 198 15.16 7.89 -3.55
CA TRP A 198 14.77 6.58 -4.04
C TRP A 198 13.88 6.70 -5.27
N VAL A 199 13.72 5.57 -5.95
CA VAL A 199 12.62 5.38 -6.88
C VAL A 199 11.37 5.16 -6.04
N SER A 200 10.36 6.02 -6.19
CA SER A 200 9.17 6.03 -5.33
C SER A 200 8.37 4.72 -5.32
N THR A 201 8.43 3.94 -6.41
CA THR A 201 7.83 2.61 -6.54
C THR A 201 8.52 1.55 -5.68
N ASN A 202 9.77 1.80 -5.21
CA ASN A 202 10.54 0.88 -4.35
C ASN A 202 10.58 1.28 -2.88
N VAL A 203 9.84 2.32 -2.47
CA VAL A 203 9.91 2.83 -1.09
C VAL A 203 8.85 2.18 -0.20
N PHE A 204 9.25 1.09 0.45
CA PHE A 204 8.37 0.18 1.19
C PHE A 204 8.54 0.26 2.72
N PHE A 205 7.63 -0.42 3.44
CA PHE A 205 7.75 -0.74 4.87
C PHE A 205 7.85 0.47 5.81
N ARG A 206 7.08 1.54 5.55
CA ARG A 206 7.07 2.77 6.36
C ARG A 206 5.75 3.06 7.01
N GLN A 207 5.79 3.69 8.18
CA GLN A 207 4.57 4.12 8.87
C GLN A 207 4.74 5.50 9.48
N ILE A 208 3.70 6.33 9.42
CA ILE A 208 3.56 7.52 10.26
C ILE A 208 2.26 7.38 11.05
N ARG A 209 2.34 7.42 12.38
CA ARG A 209 1.12 7.37 13.21
C ARG A 209 1.17 8.19 14.49
N ASN A 210 -0.01 8.64 14.91
CA ASN A 210 -0.27 9.33 16.18
C ASN A 210 0.49 10.66 16.34
N LEU A 211 0.54 11.48 15.29
CA LEU A 211 1.17 12.81 15.33
C LEU A 211 0.17 13.92 15.04
N LYS A 212 0.42 15.09 15.62
CA LYS A 212 -0.15 16.36 15.16
C LYS A 212 0.93 17.15 14.43
N LEU A 213 0.67 17.60 13.21
CA LEU A 213 1.57 18.46 12.45
C LEU A 213 0.98 19.88 12.42
N ASP A 214 1.68 20.85 13.01
CA ASP A 214 1.23 22.24 13.10
C ASP A 214 2.10 23.14 12.22
N LEU A 215 1.51 23.59 11.11
CA LEU A 215 2.13 24.48 10.11
C LEU A 215 1.71 25.94 10.32
N THR A 216 0.87 26.26 11.31
CA THR A 216 0.22 27.58 11.42
C THR A 216 1.17 28.74 11.71
N ASN A 217 2.39 28.45 12.16
CA ASN A 217 3.45 29.45 12.31
C ASN A 217 4.05 29.90 10.97
N ILE A 218 3.97 29.06 9.92
CA ILE A 218 4.44 29.42 8.59
C ILE A 218 3.43 30.44 8.00
N PRO A 219 3.88 31.56 7.42
CA PRO A 219 2.98 32.54 6.83
C PRO A 219 2.09 31.90 5.76
N ALA A 220 0.79 32.24 5.74
CA ALA A 220 -0.16 31.67 4.79
C ALA A 220 0.31 31.79 3.33
N SER A 221 0.94 32.91 2.96
CA SER A 221 1.45 33.15 1.61
C SER A 221 2.68 32.30 1.22
N SER A 222 3.24 31.53 2.15
CA SER A 222 4.41 30.68 1.92
C SER A 222 3.99 29.24 1.64
N ALA A 223 4.65 28.63 0.65
CA ALA A 223 4.51 27.21 0.38
C ALA A 223 4.93 26.39 1.60
N ALA A 224 4.08 25.45 2.04
CA ALA A 224 4.38 24.56 3.15
C ALA A 224 3.64 23.23 2.99
N THR A 225 4.31 22.12 3.26
CA THR A 225 3.71 20.78 3.22
C THR A 225 3.78 20.13 4.59
N GLY A 226 2.71 19.46 5.03
CA GLY A 226 2.76 18.63 6.24
C GLY A 226 3.62 17.40 6.03
N ILE A 227 3.19 16.52 5.11
CA ILE A 227 3.88 15.27 4.78
C ILE A 227 4.11 15.18 3.28
N HIS A 228 5.36 14.99 2.86
CA HIS A 228 5.73 14.56 1.53
C HIS A 228 5.86 13.02 1.54
N TRP A 229 5.02 12.31 0.78
CA TRP A 229 4.81 10.86 0.91
C TRP A 229 4.84 10.05 -0.41
N PRO A 230 5.89 10.19 -1.23
CA PRO A 230 6.09 9.32 -2.39
C PRO A 230 6.49 7.92 -1.91
N THR A 231 5.71 6.90 -2.28
CA THR A 231 5.84 5.58 -1.66
C THR A 231 5.30 4.43 -2.50
N GLY A 232 5.84 3.24 -2.24
CA GLY A 232 5.32 1.94 -2.68
C GLY A 232 4.42 1.29 -1.63
N GLN A 233 4.21 -0.02 -1.77
CA GLN A 233 3.38 -0.89 -0.93
C GLN A 233 3.91 -1.04 0.52
N ALA A 234 3.10 -1.67 1.39
CA ALA A 234 3.36 -1.87 2.82
C ALA A 234 3.72 -0.59 3.58
N THR A 235 3.07 0.51 3.19
CA THR A 235 3.21 1.83 3.81
C THR A 235 1.87 2.33 4.32
N SER A 236 1.90 3.05 5.44
CA SER A 236 0.67 3.63 6.01
C SER A 236 0.87 4.96 6.73
N ILE A 237 -0.12 5.84 6.60
CA ILE A 237 -0.32 6.98 7.51
C ILE A 237 -1.60 6.71 8.29
N GLN A 238 -1.52 6.75 9.63
CA GLN A 238 -2.65 6.44 10.51
C GLN A 238 -2.77 7.39 11.70
N ASN A 239 -3.98 7.90 11.98
CA ASN A 239 -4.25 8.70 13.18
C ASN A 239 -3.32 9.93 13.25
N VAL A 240 -3.35 10.75 12.19
CA VAL A 240 -2.56 11.97 12.07
C VAL A 240 -3.48 13.18 11.94
N GLU A 241 -3.18 14.24 12.68
CA GLU A 241 -3.83 15.54 12.55
C GLU A 241 -2.87 16.52 11.87
N ILE A 242 -3.33 17.27 10.86
CA ILE A 242 -2.53 18.28 10.15
C ILE A 242 -3.27 19.61 10.22
N LEU A 243 -2.66 20.60 10.88
CA LEU A 243 -3.20 21.93 11.07
C LEU A 243 -2.44 22.94 10.20
N MET A 244 -3.16 23.61 9.31
CA MET A 244 -2.64 24.60 8.38
C MET A 244 -3.35 25.95 8.54
N SER A 245 -2.82 26.98 7.87
CA SER A 245 -3.50 28.26 7.77
C SER A 245 -4.71 28.17 6.85
N SER A 246 -5.87 28.61 7.33
CA SER A 246 -7.09 28.84 6.53
C SER A 246 -7.23 30.29 6.05
N ALA A 247 -6.20 31.13 6.24
CA ALA A 247 -6.23 32.51 5.79
C ALA A 247 -6.33 32.59 4.26
N SER A 248 -6.99 33.63 3.77
CA SER A 248 -7.08 33.89 2.32
C SER A 248 -5.68 33.98 1.69
N GLY A 249 -5.51 33.34 0.53
CA GLY A 249 -4.21 33.26 -0.15
C GLY A 249 -3.27 32.19 0.42
N THR A 250 -3.72 31.34 1.35
CA THR A 250 -2.91 30.23 1.88
C THR A 250 -2.31 29.38 0.76
N GLN A 251 -1.04 29.02 0.91
CA GLN A 251 -0.27 28.14 0.02
C GLN A 251 0.12 26.85 0.75
N HIS A 252 -0.49 26.55 1.91
CA HIS A 252 -0.18 25.35 2.65
C HIS A 252 -0.88 24.14 2.00
N GLN A 253 -0.25 22.97 2.05
CA GLN A 253 -0.83 21.70 1.68
C GLN A 253 -0.59 20.63 2.76
N GLY A 254 -1.57 19.78 3.03
CA GLY A 254 -1.47 18.83 4.14
C GLY A 254 -0.57 17.64 3.79
N ILE A 255 -1.02 16.85 2.82
CA ILE A 255 -0.27 15.71 2.27
C ILE A 255 0.06 16.01 0.81
N PHE A 256 1.31 15.76 0.43
CA PHE A 256 1.78 15.81 -0.94
C PHE A 256 2.32 14.45 -1.36
N ILE A 257 1.78 13.94 -2.48
CA ILE A 257 2.26 12.73 -3.13
C ILE A 257 2.30 13.06 -4.61
N GLU A 258 3.47 13.11 -5.22
CA GLU A 258 3.64 13.39 -6.64
C GLU A 258 3.71 12.11 -7.47
N ASN A 259 4.14 10.99 -6.89
CA ASN A 259 4.29 9.70 -7.56
C ASN A 259 4.40 8.52 -6.57
N GLY A 260 4.59 7.30 -7.11
CA GLY A 260 4.79 6.04 -6.38
C GLY A 260 3.85 4.92 -6.82
N SER A 261 3.89 3.79 -6.11
CA SER A 261 3.00 2.62 -6.26
C SER A 261 2.35 2.26 -4.93
N GLY A 262 1.57 3.22 -4.47
CA GLY A 262 1.21 3.40 -3.08
C GLY A 262 0.12 2.50 -2.56
N GLY A 263 0.02 2.57 -1.24
CA GLY A 263 -0.71 1.65 -0.39
C GLY A 263 -1.89 2.33 0.31
N TYR A 264 -1.73 2.65 1.59
CA TYR A 264 -2.86 2.85 2.49
C TYR A 264 -2.80 4.14 3.35
N LEU A 265 -3.85 4.95 3.35
CA LEU A 265 -4.04 6.08 4.27
C LEU A 265 -5.28 5.86 5.12
N ALA A 266 -5.21 6.06 6.44
CA ALA A 266 -6.38 5.93 7.29
C ALA A 266 -6.43 6.92 8.46
N ASP A 267 -7.64 7.32 8.85
CA ASP A 267 -7.89 8.07 10.09
C ASP A 267 -7.09 9.37 10.17
N ILE A 268 -7.14 10.18 9.13
CA ILE A 268 -6.39 11.45 9.04
C ILE A 268 -7.37 12.60 9.18
N THR A 269 -7.00 13.62 9.95
CA THR A 269 -7.76 14.89 10.05
C THR A 269 -6.90 16.04 9.56
N ILE A 270 -7.42 16.84 8.64
CA ILE A 270 -6.70 17.98 8.05
C ILE A 270 -7.58 19.23 8.17
N THR A 271 -7.00 20.34 8.63
CA THR A 271 -7.71 21.62 8.76
C THR A 271 -6.95 22.73 8.05
N GLY A 272 -7.65 23.49 7.21
CA GLY A 272 -7.10 24.62 6.47
C GLY A 272 -6.37 24.24 5.18
N GLY A 273 -5.59 25.19 4.66
CA GLY A 273 -4.72 24.99 3.51
C GLY A 273 -5.38 25.22 2.14
N LEU A 274 -4.51 25.39 1.13
CA LEU A 274 -4.90 25.41 -0.28
C LEU A 274 -5.40 24.02 -0.69
N TYR A 275 -4.61 23.01 -0.32
CA TYR A 275 -4.92 21.61 -0.54
C TYR A 275 -4.92 20.86 0.79
N GLY A 276 -6.02 20.18 1.13
CA GLY A 276 -5.98 19.22 2.23
C GLY A 276 -5.00 18.09 1.90
N ALA A 277 -5.23 17.43 0.76
CA ALA A 277 -4.30 16.49 0.14
C ALA A 277 -4.11 16.83 -1.34
N ASN A 278 -2.87 16.83 -1.81
CA ASN A 278 -2.49 17.02 -3.20
C ASN A 278 -1.72 15.79 -3.67
N VAL A 279 -2.40 14.88 -4.38
CA VAL A 279 -1.96 13.49 -4.50
C VAL A 279 -1.99 12.97 -5.93
N GLY A 280 -0.94 12.24 -6.31
CA GLY A 280 -0.76 11.57 -7.59
C GLY A 280 0.08 10.31 -7.41
N ASN A 281 -0.44 9.17 -7.84
CA ASN A 281 0.18 7.87 -7.63
C ASN A 281 -0.48 6.83 -8.55
N GLN A 282 0.18 5.71 -8.85
CA GLN A 282 -0.42 4.62 -9.64
C GLN A 282 -1.77 4.20 -9.04
N GLN A 283 -1.76 3.81 -7.77
CA GLN A 283 -2.96 3.47 -7.02
C GLN A 283 -2.85 3.77 -5.53
N PHE A 284 -4.00 3.84 -4.85
CA PHE A 284 -4.05 3.92 -3.39
C PHE A 284 -5.44 3.56 -2.84
N THR A 285 -5.47 3.20 -1.56
CA THR A 285 -6.68 3.14 -0.74
C THR A 285 -6.61 4.16 0.38
N THR A 286 -7.61 5.04 0.47
CA THR A 286 -7.72 6.06 1.53
C THR A 286 -9.03 5.89 2.28
N ARG A 287 -8.95 5.75 3.61
CA ARG A 287 -10.12 5.53 4.46
C ARG A 287 -10.23 6.55 5.60
N ASN A 288 -11.46 6.96 5.94
CA ASN A 288 -11.73 7.85 7.09
C ASN A 288 -10.83 9.11 7.10
N LEU A 289 -10.80 9.82 5.98
CA LEU A 289 -10.12 11.10 5.84
C LEU A 289 -11.11 12.23 6.12
N VAL A 290 -10.79 13.05 7.12
CA VAL A 290 -11.57 14.21 7.54
C VAL A 290 -10.84 15.48 7.11
N ILE A 291 -11.50 16.35 6.36
CA ILE A 291 -10.91 17.62 5.91
C ILE A 291 -11.88 18.76 6.15
N SER A 292 -11.43 19.82 6.83
CA SER A 292 -12.20 21.04 7.03
C SER A 292 -11.45 22.29 6.56
N ASP A 293 -12.19 23.31 6.13
CA ASP A 293 -11.69 24.68 5.90
C ASP A 293 -10.57 24.78 4.85
N ALA A 294 -10.48 23.80 3.95
CA ALA A 294 -9.55 23.79 2.83
C ALA A 294 -10.18 24.48 1.61
N VAL A 295 -9.37 25.13 0.77
CA VAL A 295 -9.86 25.65 -0.53
C VAL A 295 -10.29 24.47 -1.41
N THR A 296 -9.38 23.54 -1.65
CA THR A 296 -9.65 22.24 -2.27
C THR A 296 -9.28 21.14 -1.29
N ALA A 297 -10.24 20.32 -0.86
CA ALA A 297 -9.94 19.30 0.14
C ALA A 297 -9.03 18.20 -0.42
N ILE A 298 -9.34 17.65 -1.60
CA ILE A 298 -8.50 16.67 -2.30
C ILE A 298 -8.26 17.17 -3.73
N SER A 299 -7.00 17.42 -4.06
CA SER A 299 -6.52 17.65 -5.42
C SER A 299 -5.87 16.36 -5.93
N GLN A 300 -6.54 15.64 -6.84
CA GLN A 300 -5.99 14.46 -7.48
C GLN A 300 -5.20 14.91 -8.72
N ILE A 301 -3.86 14.88 -8.61
CA ILE A 301 -2.92 15.32 -9.66
C ILE A 301 -3.00 14.37 -10.86
N TRP A 302 -2.79 13.08 -10.61
CA TRP A 302 -2.89 11.99 -11.60
C TRP A 302 -3.15 10.67 -10.87
N ASN A 303 -3.59 9.62 -11.57
CA ASN A 303 -3.51 8.24 -11.09
C ASN A 303 -3.82 7.24 -12.21
N TRP A 304 -3.74 5.95 -11.89
CA TRP A 304 -4.44 4.90 -12.65
C TRP A 304 -5.78 4.57 -11.97
N GLY A 305 -5.79 4.43 -10.64
CA GLY A 305 -7.04 4.31 -9.88
C GLY A 305 -6.90 4.57 -8.38
N TRP A 306 -7.89 5.19 -7.74
CA TRP A 306 -7.85 5.49 -6.29
C TRP A 306 -9.20 5.25 -5.63
N THR A 307 -9.21 4.55 -4.49
CA THR A 307 -10.44 4.32 -3.71
C THR A 307 -10.45 5.16 -2.43
N TYR A 308 -11.45 6.03 -2.31
CA TYR A 308 -11.73 6.83 -1.11
C TYR A 308 -12.98 6.32 -0.39
N GLN A 309 -12.83 5.86 0.84
CA GLN A 309 -13.95 5.37 1.67
C GLN A 309 -14.10 6.17 2.96
N GLY A 310 -15.32 6.60 3.28
CA GLY A 310 -15.58 7.25 4.56
C GLY A 310 -15.01 8.67 4.66
N LEU A 311 -14.97 9.43 3.56
CA LEU A 311 -14.59 10.84 3.59
C LEU A 311 -15.58 11.64 4.44
N LYS A 312 -15.07 12.62 5.18
CA LYS A 312 -15.87 13.62 5.90
C LYS A 312 -15.28 14.99 5.55
N ILE A 313 -15.84 15.64 4.54
CA ILE A 313 -15.30 16.91 4.03
C ILE A 313 -16.30 18.03 4.33
N THR A 314 -15.84 19.09 4.98
CA THR A 314 -16.68 20.21 5.43
C THR A 314 -16.08 21.56 5.07
N ASN A 315 -16.92 22.53 4.72
CA ASN A 315 -16.52 23.94 4.51
C ASN A 315 -15.35 24.10 3.52
N CYS A 316 -15.62 23.87 2.24
CA CYS A 316 -14.60 23.91 1.20
C CYS A 316 -15.12 24.50 -0.12
N THR A 317 -14.25 24.96 -1.01
CA THR A 317 -14.71 25.33 -2.36
C THR A 317 -14.98 24.07 -3.17
N THR A 318 -13.97 23.20 -3.29
CA THR A 318 -14.06 21.92 -3.99
C THR A 318 -13.66 20.78 -3.06
N ALA A 319 -14.51 19.75 -2.91
CA ALA A 319 -14.16 18.63 -2.05
C ALA A 319 -13.17 17.65 -2.74
N VAL A 320 -13.42 17.27 -3.99
CA VAL A 320 -12.54 16.36 -4.74
C VAL A 320 -12.35 16.87 -6.17
N ALA A 321 -11.16 17.33 -6.49
CA ALA A 321 -10.80 17.76 -7.83
C ALA A 321 -10.09 16.65 -8.58
N VAL A 322 -10.71 16.15 -9.67
CA VAL A 322 -10.13 15.12 -10.54
C VAL A 322 -9.89 15.62 -11.96
N ASN A 323 -10.15 16.90 -12.24
CA ASN A 323 -10.12 17.52 -13.56
C ASN A 323 -8.73 17.95 -14.06
N ASN A 324 -7.65 17.53 -13.38
CA ASN A 324 -6.29 17.94 -13.75
C ASN A 324 -5.94 17.49 -15.18
N GLY A 325 -5.22 18.33 -15.93
CA GLY A 325 -4.97 18.19 -17.37
C GLY A 325 -6.09 18.70 -18.29
N GLY A 326 -7.32 18.80 -17.80
CA GLY A 326 -8.45 19.36 -18.54
C GLY A 326 -9.09 18.41 -19.57
N ALA A 327 -10.08 18.91 -20.30
CA ALA A 327 -10.91 18.09 -21.17
C ALA A 327 -10.10 17.47 -22.32
N GLY A 328 -10.26 16.16 -22.53
CA GLY A 328 -9.52 15.38 -23.53
C GLY A 328 -8.05 15.11 -23.19
N LYS A 329 -7.56 15.59 -22.04
CA LYS A 329 -6.18 15.41 -21.55
C LYS A 329 -6.12 15.13 -20.05
N GLN A 330 -7.20 14.59 -19.49
CA GLN A 330 -7.32 14.40 -18.05
C GLN A 330 -6.26 13.41 -17.54
N LEU A 331 -5.52 13.78 -16.50
CA LEU A 331 -4.38 12.99 -15.98
C LEU A 331 -4.81 11.96 -14.91
N VAL A 332 -6.05 12.05 -14.45
CA VAL A 332 -6.63 11.10 -13.50
C VAL A 332 -7.26 9.97 -14.29
N GLY A 333 -6.81 8.73 -14.08
CA GLY A 333 -7.38 7.53 -14.69
C GLY A 333 -8.75 7.25 -14.11
N SER A 334 -8.81 6.95 -12.82
CA SER A 334 -10.06 6.69 -12.14
C SER A 334 -10.10 7.00 -10.64
N VAL A 335 -11.29 7.34 -10.14
CA VAL A 335 -11.54 7.59 -8.72
C VAL A 335 -12.85 6.94 -8.29
N ILE A 336 -12.86 6.33 -7.12
CA ILE A 336 -14.06 5.89 -6.42
C ILE A 336 -14.18 6.71 -5.13
N VAL A 337 -15.39 7.20 -4.84
CA VAL A 337 -15.75 7.70 -3.52
C VAL A 337 -16.95 6.91 -3.01
N LEU A 338 -16.85 6.34 -1.80
CA LEU A 338 -17.94 5.60 -1.18
C LEU A 338 -18.12 5.90 0.31
N ASP A 339 -19.34 5.69 0.82
CA ASP A 339 -19.69 5.77 2.24
C ASP A 339 -19.30 7.10 2.91
N SER A 340 -19.46 8.21 2.18
CA SER A 340 -18.86 9.49 2.52
C SER A 340 -19.89 10.59 2.80
N VAL A 341 -19.47 11.61 3.55
CA VAL A 341 -20.27 12.79 3.89
C VAL A 341 -19.54 14.04 3.40
N ILE A 342 -20.22 14.86 2.61
CA ILE A 342 -19.72 16.13 2.10
C ILE A 342 -20.70 17.21 2.52
N GLN A 343 -20.21 18.24 3.19
CA GLN A 343 -21.04 19.27 3.79
C GLN A 343 -20.48 20.67 3.54
N ASP A 344 -21.36 21.63 3.29
CA ASP A 344 -21.04 23.06 3.17
C ASP A 344 -19.88 23.34 2.19
N CYS A 345 -19.79 22.55 1.11
CA CYS A 345 -18.85 22.78 0.02
C CYS A 345 -19.57 23.30 -1.21
N SER A 346 -18.93 24.21 -1.98
CA SER A 346 -19.58 24.75 -3.19
C SER A 346 -19.77 23.67 -4.25
N THR A 347 -18.76 22.80 -4.42
CA THR A 347 -18.76 21.67 -5.34
C THR A 347 -18.22 20.43 -4.65
N PHE A 348 -18.89 19.28 -4.80
CA PHE A 348 -18.33 18.00 -4.39
C PHE A 348 -17.21 17.56 -5.34
N VAL A 349 -17.50 17.23 -6.60
CA VAL A 349 -16.48 16.79 -7.56
C VAL A 349 -16.35 17.73 -8.75
N THR A 350 -15.13 18.11 -9.13
CA THR A 350 -14.83 18.70 -10.44
C THR A 350 -14.18 17.66 -11.35
N SER A 351 -14.74 17.49 -12.55
CA SER A 351 -14.27 16.52 -13.55
C SER A 351 -14.10 17.16 -14.92
N ALA A 352 -13.09 16.71 -15.66
CA ALA A 352 -12.86 17.11 -17.04
C ALA A 352 -13.38 16.08 -18.06
N TRP A 353 -14.09 15.06 -17.59
CA TRP A 353 -14.52 13.94 -18.42
C TRP A 353 -15.48 14.37 -19.52
N GLN A 354 -15.30 13.77 -20.68
CA GLN A 354 -16.20 13.84 -21.83
C GLN A 354 -16.27 12.46 -22.48
N ALA A 355 -17.43 12.11 -23.06
CA ALA A 355 -17.56 10.86 -23.79
C ALA A 355 -16.58 10.86 -24.98
N SER A 356 -15.67 9.88 -25.01
CA SER A 356 -14.67 9.70 -26.05
C SER A 356 -14.26 8.22 -26.13
N THR A 357 -13.28 7.90 -26.97
CA THR A 357 -12.64 6.57 -26.97
C THR A 357 -11.70 6.36 -25.77
N SER A 358 -11.29 7.45 -25.11
CA SER A 358 -10.49 7.43 -23.89
C SER A 358 -11.39 7.40 -22.65
N THR A 359 -10.93 6.71 -21.60
CA THR A 359 -11.69 6.50 -20.35
C THR A 359 -11.12 7.26 -19.15
N ASN A 360 -10.19 8.20 -19.38
CA ASN A 360 -9.62 9.07 -18.34
C ASN A 360 -10.75 9.81 -17.62
N GLY A 361 -10.62 9.95 -16.31
CA GLY A 361 -11.63 10.58 -15.48
C GLY A 361 -12.81 9.69 -15.17
N SER A 362 -12.65 8.37 -15.28
CA SER A 362 -13.66 7.41 -14.79
C SER A 362 -13.93 7.66 -13.31
N LEU A 363 -15.21 7.78 -12.93
CA LEU A 363 -15.59 8.16 -11.57
C LEU A 363 -16.79 7.34 -11.12
N ILE A 364 -16.74 6.82 -9.89
CA ILE A 364 -17.84 6.14 -9.22
C ILE A 364 -18.11 6.81 -7.87
N LEU A 365 -19.36 7.11 -7.60
CA LEU A 365 -19.87 7.69 -6.36
C LEU A 365 -20.95 6.77 -5.80
N GLU A 366 -20.78 6.23 -4.59
CA GLU A 366 -21.79 5.35 -3.99
C GLU A 366 -22.02 5.67 -2.50
N ASN A 367 -23.28 5.75 -2.09
CA ASN A 367 -23.68 6.02 -0.71
C ASN A 367 -23.04 7.33 -0.17
N ILE A 368 -23.26 8.44 -0.88
CA ILE A 368 -22.71 9.76 -0.54
C ILE A 368 -23.80 10.66 0.05
N SER A 369 -23.62 11.10 1.29
CA SER A 369 -24.46 12.11 1.93
C SER A 369 -23.95 13.51 1.61
N LEU A 370 -24.77 14.31 0.94
CA LEU A 370 -24.53 15.73 0.67
C LEU A 370 -25.38 16.58 1.60
N GLN A 371 -24.78 17.61 2.18
CA GLN A 371 -25.48 18.61 3.01
C GLN A 371 -25.04 20.02 2.58
N ASN A 372 -25.96 20.81 2.02
CA ASN A 372 -25.67 22.15 1.50
C ASN A 372 -24.52 22.17 0.46
N VAL A 373 -24.52 21.20 -0.47
CA VAL A 373 -23.51 21.13 -1.54
C VAL A 373 -24.20 21.38 -2.88
N PRO A 374 -24.29 22.62 -3.42
CA PRO A 374 -25.13 22.93 -4.58
C PRO A 374 -24.79 22.13 -5.84
N VAL A 375 -23.52 21.81 -6.07
CA VAL A 375 -23.04 21.06 -7.24
C VAL A 375 -22.41 19.75 -6.79
N ALA A 376 -23.01 18.61 -7.15
CA ALA A 376 -22.43 17.31 -6.82
C ALA A 376 -21.30 16.93 -7.79
N VAL A 377 -21.52 17.11 -9.09
CA VAL A 377 -20.48 16.90 -10.12
C VAL A 377 -20.52 18.06 -11.10
N GLN A 378 -19.41 18.79 -11.16
CA GLN A 378 -19.15 19.83 -12.15
C GLN A 378 -18.35 19.22 -13.31
N GLY A 379 -18.86 19.33 -14.53
CA GLY A 379 -18.13 18.95 -15.75
C GLY A 379 -17.32 20.12 -16.32
N PRO A 380 -16.72 19.94 -17.52
CA PRO A 380 -15.87 20.95 -18.16
C PRO A 380 -16.54 22.32 -18.39
N SER A 381 -17.85 22.35 -18.57
CA SER A 381 -18.59 23.58 -18.90
C SER A 381 -19.83 23.79 -18.03
N ASP A 382 -20.46 22.71 -17.58
CA ASP A 382 -21.76 22.76 -16.90
C ASP A 382 -21.82 21.80 -15.71
N THR A 383 -22.77 22.03 -14.81
CA THR A 383 -23.12 21.07 -13.76
C THR A 383 -23.70 19.80 -14.38
N VAL A 384 -23.02 18.68 -14.18
CA VAL A 384 -23.42 17.35 -14.68
C VAL A 384 -24.39 16.67 -13.73
N LEU A 385 -24.16 16.81 -12.42
CA LEU A 385 -25.03 16.31 -11.38
C LEU A 385 -25.30 17.44 -10.39
N ALA A 386 -26.54 17.92 -10.37
CA ALA A 386 -26.99 18.87 -9.36
C ALA A 386 -26.81 18.27 -7.96
N GLY A 387 -26.46 19.10 -6.97
CA GLY A 387 -26.29 18.69 -5.58
C GLY A 387 -27.52 19.01 -4.73
N GLY A 388 -27.29 19.68 -3.60
CA GLY A 388 -28.25 20.06 -2.56
C GLY A 388 -27.95 19.36 -1.23
N THR A 389 -29.02 19.12 -0.46
CA THR A 389 -28.99 18.25 0.72
C THR A 389 -29.72 16.95 0.39
N LYS A 390 -28.99 15.88 0.12
CA LYS A 390 -29.52 14.60 -0.37
C LYS A 390 -28.51 13.47 -0.24
N THR A 391 -28.93 12.23 -0.52
CA THR A 391 -28.02 11.10 -0.67
C THR A 391 -27.90 10.69 -2.13
N ILE A 392 -26.67 10.57 -2.65
CA ILE A 392 -26.39 9.90 -3.93
C ILE A 392 -26.25 8.41 -3.64
N SER A 393 -27.23 7.61 -4.08
CA SER A 393 -27.19 6.16 -3.87
C SER A 393 -26.06 5.52 -4.67
N ALA A 394 -26.04 5.70 -5.99
CA ALA A 394 -24.95 5.31 -6.87
C ALA A 394 -24.98 6.15 -8.16
N TRP A 395 -23.83 6.62 -8.60
CA TRP A 395 -23.65 7.42 -9.82
C TRP A 395 -22.25 7.17 -10.38
N GLY A 396 -22.08 7.28 -11.69
CA GLY A 396 -20.75 7.21 -12.27
C GLY A 396 -20.63 7.76 -13.67
N GLN A 397 -19.41 7.71 -14.19
CA GLN A 397 -19.08 8.01 -15.58
C GLN A 397 -17.88 7.19 -16.07
N GLY A 398 -17.79 6.99 -17.38
CA GLY A 398 -16.73 6.23 -18.05
C GLY A 398 -17.31 5.18 -19.00
N HIS A 399 -16.58 4.08 -19.25
CA HIS A 399 -17.08 2.93 -20.00
C HIS A 399 -17.71 1.90 -19.07
N LYS A 400 -18.86 1.36 -19.47
CA LYS A 400 -19.51 0.24 -18.77
C LYS A 400 -19.72 -1.00 -19.66
N TYR A 401 -19.77 -2.15 -18.99
CA TYR A 401 -20.03 -3.47 -19.55
C TYR A 401 -21.10 -4.19 -18.70
N THR A 402 -22.29 -4.43 -19.27
CA THR A 402 -23.44 -4.99 -18.52
C THR A 402 -24.23 -6.06 -19.31
N PRO A 403 -23.71 -7.29 -19.48
CA PRO A 403 -22.30 -7.67 -19.36
C PRO A 403 -21.49 -7.27 -20.60
N ASN A 404 -22.15 -6.85 -21.69
CA ASN A 404 -21.53 -6.42 -22.93
C ASN A 404 -21.26 -4.92 -22.94
N GLY A 405 -20.30 -4.48 -23.75
CA GLY A 405 -19.88 -3.09 -23.90
C GLY A 405 -18.87 -2.93 -25.04
N PRO A 406 -18.12 -1.81 -25.09
CA PRO A 406 -18.23 -0.67 -24.18
C PRO A 406 -19.52 0.13 -24.44
N THR A 407 -20.04 0.79 -23.41
CA THR A 407 -20.98 1.90 -23.56
C THR A 407 -20.49 3.04 -22.71
N SER A 408 -20.26 4.22 -23.30
CA SER A 408 -19.96 5.42 -22.52
C SER A 408 -21.21 5.82 -21.73
N PHE A 409 -21.04 6.14 -20.45
CA PHE A 409 -22.14 6.59 -19.59
C PHE A 409 -21.69 7.74 -18.70
N GLN A 410 -22.66 8.55 -18.26
CA GLN A 410 -22.53 9.55 -17.22
C GLN A 410 -23.91 9.70 -16.57
N GLY A 411 -24.09 9.18 -15.36
CA GLY A 411 -25.41 9.11 -14.76
C GLY A 411 -25.54 8.14 -13.59
N THR A 412 -26.78 8.03 -13.11
CA THR A 412 -27.16 7.14 -12.01
C THR A 412 -26.91 5.67 -12.37
N LEU A 413 -26.47 4.90 -11.38
CA LEU A 413 -26.29 3.46 -11.45
C LEU A 413 -27.24 2.75 -10.50
N ASN A 414 -27.48 1.46 -10.73
CA ASN A 414 -28.06 0.60 -9.71
C ASN A 414 -26.94 0.26 -8.72
N ALA A 415 -27.10 0.65 -7.46
CA ALA A 415 -26.17 0.27 -6.41
C ALA A 415 -26.14 -1.26 -6.27
N PRO A 416 -24.97 -1.87 -6.01
CA PRO A 416 -24.88 -3.30 -5.78
C PRO A 416 -25.67 -3.65 -4.51
N ALA A 417 -26.33 -4.81 -4.53
CA ALA A 417 -26.93 -5.34 -3.30
C ALA A 417 -25.80 -5.71 -2.33
N ARG A 418 -25.59 -4.89 -1.30
CA ARG A 418 -24.55 -5.14 -0.30
C ARG A 418 -25.00 -6.27 0.66
N PRO A 419 -24.27 -7.39 0.75
CA PRO A 419 -24.55 -8.41 1.75
C PRO A 419 -24.55 -7.81 3.16
N SER A 420 -25.62 -8.02 3.94
CA SER A 420 -25.77 -7.39 5.26
C SER A 420 -24.65 -7.76 6.24
N ALA A 421 -24.04 -8.93 6.08
CA ALA A 421 -22.90 -9.38 6.88
C ALA A 421 -21.63 -8.55 6.65
N LEU A 422 -21.54 -7.82 5.52
CA LEU A 422 -20.42 -6.93 5.20
C LEU A 422 -20.58 -5.51 5.76
N LEU A 423 -21.75 -5.18 6.33
CA LEU A 423 -22.12 -3.82 6.73
C LEU A 423 -21.83 -3.56 8.21
N ALA A 424 -21.51 -2.31 8.52
CA ALA A 424 -21.47 -1.83 9.89
C ALA A 424 -22.88 -1.84 10.50
N SER A 425 -22.99 -2.32 11.74
CA SER A 425 -24.26 -2.55 12.42
C SER A 425 -25.18 -1.33 12.40
N GLY A 426 -26.40 -1.48 11.88
CA GLY A 426 -27.41 -0.41 11.84
C GLY A 426 -27.20 0.64 10.75
N THR A 427 -26.27 0.41 9.82
CA THR A 427 -25.96 1.36 8.73
C THR A 427 -25.94 0.67 7.37
N SER A 428 -25.91 1.47 6.29
CA SER A 428 -25.64 0.99 4.93
C SER A 428 -24.15 0.93 4.59
N ASN A 429 -23.26 1.45 5.44
CA ASN A 429 -21.83 1.53 5.20
C ASN A 429 -21.18 0.16 5.37
N TYR A 430 -20.15 -0.12 4.59
CA TYR A 430 -19.33 -1.32 4.85
C TYR A 430 -18.68 -1.24 6.23
N TYR A 431 -18.51 -2.39 6.86
CA TYR A 431 -17.76 -2.50 8.10
C TYR A 431 -16.29 -2.17 7.84
N VAL A 432 -15.74 -1.30 8.69
CA VAL A 432 -14.33 -0.89 8.66
C VAL A 432 -13.79 -0.91 10.08
N LYS A 433 -12.52 -1.27 10.23
CA LYS A 433 -11.81 -1.28 11.51
C LYS A 433 -10.36 -0.93 11.26
N SER A 434 -9.89 0.11 11.93
CA SER A 434 -8.49 0.52 11.87
C SER A 434 -7.58 -0.41 12.68
N LYS A 435 -6.28 -0.40 12.36
CA LYS A 435 -5.27 -1.17 13.07
C LYS A 435 -5.37 -0.92 14.59
N PRO A 436 -5.61 -1.96 15.41
CA PRO A 436 -5.60 -1.83 16.87
C PRO A 436 -4.24 -1.38 17.37
N GLN A 437 -4.22 -0.33 18.21
CA GLN A 437 -2.98 0.16 18.83
C GLN A 437 -2.89 -0.17 20.32
N TYR A 438 -3.98 -0.65 20.92
CA TYR A 438 -4.05 -1.04 22.34
C TYR A 438 -3.64 0.08 23.31
N GLU A 439 -3.88 1.34 22.93
CA GLU A 439 -3.55 2.57 23.65
C GLU A 439 -3.90 2.50 25.15
N SER A 440 -5.10 2.03 25.46
CA SER A 440 -5.66 1.93 26.81
C SER A 440 -5.10 0.79 27.67
N LEU A 441 -4.27 -0.10 27.10
CA LEU A 441 -3.73 -1.26 27.82
C LEU A 441 -2.34 -0.99 28.39
N SER A 442 -2.09 -1.49 29.60
CA SER A 442 -0.75 -1.44 30.21
C SER A 442 0.19 -2.48 29.58
N LYS A 443 1.51 -2.24 29.66
CA LYS A 443 2.54 -3.22 29.25
C LYS A 443 2.40 -4.60 29.90
N SER A 444 1.80 -4.68 31.10
CA SER A 444 1.61 -5.96 31.80
C SER A 444 0.64 -6.91 31.09
N THR A 445 -0.15 -6.39 30.13
CA THR A 445 -1.03 -7.18 29.26
C THR A 445 -0.28 -7.85 28.10
N PHE A 446 0.98 -7.49 27.89
CA PHE A 446 1.82 -8.01 26.81
C PHE A 446 2.77 -9.09 27.32
N VAL A 447 3.06 -10.05 26.44
CA VAL A 447 4.10 -11.06 26.62
C VAL A 447 5.08 -10.92 25.46
N SER A 448 6.31 -10.51 25.76
CA SER A 448 7.40 -10.48 24.79
C SER A 448 7.80 -11.90 24.40
N ILE A 449 7.91 -12.16 23.10
CA ILE A 449 8.34 -13.45 22.59
C ILE A 449 9.80 -13.76 22.95
N ARG A 450 10.67 -12.74 23.03
CA ARG A 450 12.06 -12.90 23.47
C ARG A 450 12.16 -13.19 24.95
N SER A 451 11.37 -12.50 25.78
CA SER A 451 11.25 -12.82 27.21
C SER A 451 10.72 -14.24 27.45
N ALA A 452 9.91 -14.77 26.53
CA ALA A 452 9.47 -16.17 26.56
C ALA A 452 10.52 -17.18 26.07
N GLY A 453 11.64 -16.70 25.49
CA GLY A 453 12.80 -17.51 25.11
C GLY A 453 13.07 -17.64 23.61
N ALA A 454 12.33 -16.95 22.74
CA ALA A 454 12.61 -16.97 21.31
C ALA A 454 13.87 -16.16 20.98
N ALA A 455 14.73 -16.72 20.15
CA ALA A 455 16.02 -16.13 19.79
C ALA A 455 15.89 -15.03 18.73
N GLY A 456 14.98 -15.17 17.75
CA GLY A 456 14.72 -14.17 16.72
C GLY A 456 15.98 -13.73 15.96
N ASP A 457 16.92 -14.65 15.73
CA ASP A 457 18.25 -14.40 15.16
C ASP A 457 18.39 -14.91 13.71
N GLY A 458 17.30 -15.42 13.13
CA GLY A 458 17.24 -15.98 11.78
C GLY A 458 17.87 -17.37 11.65
N LYS A 459 18.32 -17.99 12.75
CA LYS A 459 19.08 -19.25 12.76
C LYS A 459 18.53 -20.30 13.70
N ALA A 460 18.27 -19.94 14.96
CA ALA A 460 17.71 -20.84 15.94
C ALA A 460 16.25 -21.18 15.61
N ASP A 461 15.84 -22.40 15.90
CA ASP A 461 14.46 -22.83 15.69
C ASP A 461 13.58 -22.35 16.85
N ASP A 462 12.76 -21.34 16.58
CA ASP A 462 11.89 -20.69 17.54
C ASP A 462 10.48 -21.32 17.59
N THR A 463 10.23 -22.39 16.82
CA THR A 463 8.91 -22.98 16.61
C THR A 463 8.19 -23.30 17.93
N SER A 464 8.86 -24.04 18.82
CA SER A 464 8.24 -24.51 20.07
C SER A 464 7.91 -23.36 21.02
N THR A 465 8.83 -22.39 21.15
CA THR A 465 8.67 -21.22 22.02
C THR A 465 7.55 -20.32 21.53
N ILE A 466 7.48 -20.06 20.22
CA ILE A 466 6.39 -19.29 19.61
C ILE A 466 5.05 -19.98 19.89
N GLN A 467 4.98 -21.29 19.60
CA GLN A 467 3.74 -22.04 19.77
C GLN A 467 3.25 -22.04 21.22
N SER A 468 4.13 -22.28 22.20
CA SER A 468 3.75 -22.26 23.62
C SER A 468 3.31 -20.87 24.08
N THR A 469 3.96 -19.83 23.58
CA THR A 469 3.63 -18.44 23.93
C THR A 469 2.26 -18.05 23.40
N LEU A 470 1.96 -18.32 22.12
CA LEU A 470 0.63 -18.09 21.54
C LEU A 470 -0.48 -18.80 22.30
N ASN A 471 -0.28 -20.08 22.62
CA ASN A 471 -1.24 -20.87 23.39
C ASN A 471 -1.50 -20.26 24.78
N SER A 472 -0.43 -19.96 25.52
CA SER A 472 -0.56 -19.39 26.87
C SER A 472 -1.15 -17.99 26.87
N ALA A 473 -0.77 -17.13 25.92
CA ALA A 473 -1.28 -15.77 25.80
C ALA A 473 -2.77 -15.75 25.45
N ALA A 474 -3.21 -16.54 24.47
CA ALA A 474 -4.61 -16.66 24.13
C ALA A 474 -5.45 -17.17 25.33
N SER A 475 -4.95 -18.19 26.04
CA SER A 475 -5.64 -18.73 27.23
C SER A 475 -5.76 -17.75 28.40
N SER A 476 -4.83 -16.79 28.50
CA SER A 476 -4.77 -15.80 29.58
C SER A 476 -5.25 -14.41 29.14
N GLY A 477 -5.74 -14.28 27.91
CA GLY A 477 -6.19 -13.01 27.33
C GLY A 477 -5.06 -11.97 27.20
N LYS A 478 -3.81 -12.40 27.06
CA LYS A 478 -2.65 -11.51 26.84
C LYS A 478 -2.42 -11.25 25.35
N ILE A 479 -1.64 -10.21 25.07
CA ILE A 479 -1.20 -9.87 23.71
C ILE A 479 0.24 -10.37 23.55
N VAL A 480 0.53 -11.11 22.47
CA VAL A 480 1.90 -11.49 22.15
C VAL A 480 2.57 -10.33 21.43
N PHE A 481 3.62 -9.80 22.02
CA PHE A 481 4.50 -8.82 21.40
C PHE A 481 5.68 -9.55 20.76
N PHE A 482 5.74 -9.53 19.44
CA PHE A 482 6.93 -9.98 18.73
C PHE A 482 7.93 -8.83 18.72
N ASP A 483 8.93 -8.91 19.60
CA ASP A 483 10.10 -8.03 19.52
C ASP A 483 10.74 -8.14 18.13
N GLN A 484 11.46 -7.10 17.69
CA GLN A 484 12.03 -7.15 16.34
C GLN A 484 12.99 -8.33 16.20
N GLY A 485 12.93 -9.01 15.06
CA GLY A 485 13.71 -10.22 14.83
C GLY A 485 13.25 -11.03 13.63
N THR A 486 14.06 -12.02 13.30
CA THR A 486 13.69 -13.05 12.34
C THR A 486 13.61 -14.37 13.06
N TYR A 487 12.41 -14.90 13.20
CA TYR A 487 12.11 -16.10 13.96
C TYR A 487 11.98 -17.28 13.01
N LYS A 488 13.04 -18.09 12.93
CA LYS A 488 13.04 -19.26 12.06
C LYS A 488 12.12 -20.33 12.65
N VAL A 489 11.21 -20.85 11.82
CA VAL A 489 10.31 -21.93 12.20
C VAL A 489 10.47 -23.12 11.25
N THR A 490 10.43 -24.32 11.80
CA THR A 490 10.57 -25.58 11.04
C THR A 490 9.31 -26.43 11.03
N ASN A 491 8.25 -25.95 11.67
CA ASN A 491 6.92 -26.54 11.65
C ASN A 491 5.84 -25.45 11.66
N THR A 492 4.60 -25.84 11.36
CA THR A 492 3.44 -24.96 11.41
C THR A 492 3.30 -24.29 12.77
N ILE A 493 3.11 -22.98 12.76
CA ILE A 493 2.68 -22.17 13.91
C ILE A 493 1.16 -22.03 13.87
N TYR A 494 0.49 -22.64 14.83
CA TYR A 494 -0.94 -22.51 15.01
C TYR A 494 -1.27 -21.29 15.88
N ILE A 495 -2.10 -20.39 15.36
CA ILE A 495 -2.64 -19.24 16.08
C ILE A 495 -4.03 -19.62 16.60
N PRO A 496 -4.21 -19.80 17.92
CA PRO A 496 -5.50 -20.20 18.50
C PRO A 496 -6.53 -19.06 18.47
N PRO A 497 -7.84 -19.38 18.44
CA PRO A 497 -8.90 -18.40 18.62
C PRO A 497 -8.70 -17.59 19.91
N GLY A 498 -8.94 -16.27 19.84
CA GLY A 498 -8.72 -15.33 20.94
C GLY A 498 -7.33 -14.67 20.93
N SER A 499 -6.44 -15.06 20.03
CA SER A 499 -5.10 -14.47 19.94
C SER A 499 -5.13 -13.00 19.52
N ARG A 500 -4.26 -12.22 20.17
CA ARG A 500 -3.92 -10.85 19.79
C ARG A 500 -2.40 -10.74 19.68
N ILE A 501 -1.91 -10.29 18.55
CA ILE A 501 -0.49 -10.33 18.18
C ILE A 501 -0.11 -8.98 17.56
N VAL A 502 1.01 -8.40 18.00
CA VAL A 502 1.58 -7.18 17.43
C VAL A 502 3.11 -7.29 17.35
N GLY A 503 3.69 -6.83 16.25
CA GLY A 503 5.13 -6.82 16.04
C GLY A 503 5.81 -5.45 16.24
N GLU A 504 7.09 -5.48 16.56
CA GLU A 504 7.98 -4.32 16.65
C GLU A 504 8.75 -4.12 15.33
N ALA A 505 8.35 -3.15 14.51
CA ALA A 505 9.03 -2.84 13.24
C ALA A 505 9.06 -4.02 12.23
N TYR A 506 7.94 -4.71 12.07
CA TYR A 506 7.78 -5.85 11.14
C TYR A 506 8.71 -7.06 11.41
N PRO A 507 8.63 -7.71 12.59
CA PRO A 507 9.29 -8.98 12.84
C PRO A 507 8.80 -10.07 11.89
N VAL A 508 9.69 -11.01 11.60
CA VAL A 508 9.51 -12.00 10.55
C VAL A 508 9.35 -13.39 11.15
N ILE A 509 8.25 -14.08 10.87
CA ILE A 509 8.18 -15.54 11.01
C ILE A 509 8.70 -16.16 9.72
N MET A 510 9.81 -16.89 9.78
CA MET A 510 10.55 -17.34 8.60
C MET A 510 10.58 -18.86 8.50
N ALA A 511 9.82 -19.42 7.57
CA ALA A 511 9.72 -20.86 7.35
C ALA A 511 11.01 -21.44 6.77
N SER A 512 11.42 -22.62 7.25
CA SER A 512 12.58 -23.33 6.74
C SER A 512 12.51 -24.83 7.04
N GLY A 513 13.27 -25.63 6.31
CA GLY A 513 13.42 -27.06 6.56
C GLY A 513 12.33 -27.94 5.93
N ASN A 514 12.46 -29.25 6.17
CA ASN A 514 11.81 -30.28 5.36
C ASN A 514 10.28 -30.30 5.43
N THR A 515 9.67 -29.79 6.51
CA THR A 515 8.21 -29.70 6.65
C THR A 515 7.56 -28.96 5.48
N PHE A 516 8.24 -27.94 4.97
CA PHE A 516 7.78 -27.09 3.87
C PHE A 516 8.43 -27.44 2.53
N GLY A 517 9.17 -28.55 2.45
CA GLY A 517 9.98 -28.92 1.28
C GLY A 517 9.22 -29.63 0.16
N SER A 518 7.93 -29.96 0.36
CA SER A 518 7.18 -30.82 -0.57
C SER A 518 6.06 -30.07 -1.28
N ILE A 519 6.25 -29.77 -2.56
CA ILE A 519 5.25 -29.13 -3.43
C ILE A 519 3.93 -29.93 -3.56
N THR A 520 4.00 -31.26 -3.42
CA THR A 520 2.83 -32.16 -3.50
C THR A 520 2.17 -32.42 -2.14
N ASN A 521 2.76 -31.93 -1.05
CA ASN A 521 2.20 -32.04 0.30
C ASN A 521 2.42 -30.71 1.03
N PRO A 522 1.80 -29.63 0.54
CA PRO A 522 2.00 -28.30 1.11
C PRO A 522 1.54 -28.25 2.57
N LYS A 523 2.16 -27.36 3.35
CA LYS A 523 1.88 -27.14 4.77
C LYS A 523 1.77 -25.65 5.08
N PRO A 524 0.82 -25.25 5.94
CA PRO A 524 0.75 -23.89 6.42
C PRO A 524 1.96 -23.57 7.30
N VAL A 525 2.61 -22.42 7.06
CA VAL A 525 3.63 -21.87 7.96
C VAL A 525 2.93 -21.30 9.18
N VAL A 526 1.93 -20.44 8.96
CA VAL A 526 1.02 -19.94 9.98
C VAL A 526 -0.39 -20.45 9.70
N GLN A 527 -0.99 -21.15 10.66
CA GLN A 527 -2.36 -21.66 10.60
C GLN A 527 -3.24 -20.89 11.59
N VAL A 528 -4.11 -20.02 11.08
CA VAL A 528 -5.02 -19.18 11.87
C VAL A 528 -6.32 -19.93 12.12
N GLY A 529 -6.47 -20.45 13.33
CA GLY A 529 -7.54 -21.38 13.68
C GLY A 529 -7.47 -22.67 12.88
N LYS A 530 -8.33 -23.63 13.26
CA LYS A 530 -8.58 -24.86 12.50
C LYS A 530 -10.01 -24.87 11.98
N SER A 531 -10.25 -25.69 10.96
CA SER A 531 -11.60 -25.92 10.47
C SER A 531 -12.52 -26.37 11.61
N GLY A 532 -13.66 -25.69 11.77
CA GLY A 532 -14.61 -25.92 12.86
C GLY A 532 -14.41 -25.04 14.10
N GLU A 533 -13.30 -24.29 14.18
CA GLU A 533 -13.09 -23.33 15.27
C GLU A 533 -13.73 -21.97 14.95
N SER A 534 -14.10 -21.25 16.00
CA SER A 534 -14.61 -19.88 15.92
C SER A 534 -14.04 -19.05 17.06
N GLY A 535 -13.99 -17.72 16.87
CA GLY A 535 -13.45 -16.80 17.86
C GLY A 535 -12.93 -15.53 17.20
N SER A 536 -12.03 -14.82 17.88
CA SER A 536 -11.45 -13.57 17.38
C SER A 536 -9.95 -13.69 17.12
N ILE A 537 -9.44 -12.93 16.15
CA ILE A 537 -8.01 -12.78 15.90
C ILE A 537 -7.71 -11.31 15.62
N GLU A 538 -6.72 -10.74 16.30
CA GLU A 538 -6.12 -9.46 15.89
C GLU A 538 -4.63 -9.68 15.68
N TRP A 539 -4.14 -9.39 14.47
CA TRP A 539 -2.73 -9.56 14.13
C TRP A 539 -2.22 -8.34 13.37
N SER A 540 -1.15 -7.72 13.85
CA SER A 540 -0.62 -6.52 13.20
C SER A 540 0.90 -6.40 13.21
N ASP A 541 1.41 -5.58 12.29
CA ASP A 541 2.82 -5.17 12.20
C ASP A 541 3.80 -6.36 12.09
N MET A 542 3.55 -7.33 11.20
CA MET A 542 4.41 -8.53 11.04
C MET A 542 4.62 -8.96 9.59
N ILE A 543 5.64 -9.79 9.35
CA ILE A 543 5.89 -10.42 8.05
C ILE A 543 5.96 -11.94 8.22
N VAL A 544 5.40 -12.69 7.26
CA VAL A 544 5.70 -14.11 7.08
C VAL A 544 6.58 -14.29 5.84
N SER A 545 7.65 -15.07 5.98
CA SER A 545 8.64 -15.27 4.93
C SER A 545 9.14 -16.70 4.89
N THR A 546 10.04 -16.99 3.95
CA THR A 546 10.70 -18.28 3.79
C THR A 546 12.23 -18.10 3.75
N GLN A 547 12.95 -19.17 4.10
CA GLN A 547 14.40 -19.28 4.02
C GLN A 547 14.83 -20.56 3.32
N GLY A 548 15.55 -20.42 2.22
CA GLY A 548 15.95 -21.55 1.38
C GLY A 548 14.77 -22.09 0.57
N SER A 549 14.96 -23.24 -0.08
CA SER A 549 13.89 -23.89 -0.84
C SER A 549 12.79 -24.41 0.09
N THR A 550 11.57 -23.88 -0.08
CA THR A 550 10.36 -24.30 0.65
C THR A 550 9.13 -24.35 -0.27
N PRO A 551 9.17 -25.12 -1.38
CA PRO A 551 8.12 -25.12 -2.41
C PRO A 551 6.76 -25.63 -1.93
N GLY A 552 6.69 -26.22 -0.73
CA GLY A 552 5.46 -26.64 -0.06
C GLY A 552 4.93 -25.64 0.97
N ALA A 553 5.54 -24.46 1.14
CA ALA A 553 5.07 -23.48 2.12
C ALA A 553 3.81 -22.75 1.65
N THR A 554 2.69 -22.95 2.35
CA THR A 554 1.56 -22.00 2.34
C THR A 554 1.80 -21.03 3.48
N LEU A 555 2.16 -19.77 3.21
CA LEU A 555 2.64 -18.89 4.28
C LEU A 555 1.56 -18.62 5.33
N ILE A 556 0.35 -18.27 4.91
CA ILE A 556 -0.78 -18.04 5.82
C ILE A 556 -1.99 -18.87 5.39
N GLU A 557 -2.49 -19.74 6.26
CA GLU A 557 -3.75 -20.44 6.07
C GLU A 557 -4.76 -19.97 7.13
N TRP A 558 -5.83 -19.32 6.69
CA TRP A 558 -6.91 -18.84 7.54
C TRP A 558 -8.09 -19.79 7.49
N ASN A 559 -8.40 -20.43 8.61
CA ASN A 559 -9.51 -21.38 8.74
C ASN A 559 -10.64 -20.87 9.62
N LEU A 560 -10.34 -19.92 10.50
CA LEU A 560 -11.23 -19.52 11.58
C LEU A 560 -12.57 -18.96 11.05
N ALA A 561 -13.68 -19.48 11.56
CA ALA A 561 -14.98 -18.83 11.45
C ALA A 561 -15.03 -17.66 12.45
N ALA A 562 -14.51 -16.52 12.04
CA ALA A 562 -14.19 -15.44 12.95
C ALA A 562 -15.40 -14.59 13.37
N ASN A 563 -15.26 -13.93 14.50
CA ASN A 563 -16.13 -12.86 14.95
C ASN A 563 -15.85 -11.59 14.12
N SER A 564 -16.87 -10.74 13.94
CA SER A 564 -16.66 -9.44 13.28
C SER A 564 -15.58 -8.63 13.99
N GLY A 565 -14.71 -7.97 13.23
CA GLY A 565 -13.54 -7.27 13.74
C GLY A 565 -12.30 -8.13 13.93
N SER A 566 -12.31 -9.38 13.43
CA SER A 566 -11.10 -10.21 13.37
C SER A 566 -10.37 -10.02 12.06
N GLY A 567 -9.05 -9.91 12.09
CA GLY A 567 -8.31 -9.57 10.90
C GLY A 567 -6.81 -9.40 11.07
N MET A 568 -6.21 -8.90 9.99
CA MET A 568 -4.81 -8.54 9.90
C MET A 568 -4.64 -7.09 9.43
N TRP A 569 -3.72 -6.35 10.04
CA TRP A 569 -3.39 -4.97 9.71
C TRP A 569 -1.89 -4.77 9.59
N ASP A 570 -1.40 -4.32 8.44
CA ASP A 570 0.04 -4.24 8.17
C ASP A 570 0.73 -5.60 8.47
N VAL A 571 0.12 -6.69 7.97
CA VAL A 571 0.71 -8.03 7.98
C VAL A 571 0.97 -8.42 6.54
N HIS A 572 2.22 -8.76 6.23
CA HIS A 572 2.64 -8.97 4.85
C HIS A 572 3.24 -10.37 4.67
N THR A 573 3.25 -10.87 3.43
CA THR A 573 4.17 -11.94 3.05
C THR A 573 5.29 -11.37 2.19
N ARG A 574 6.53 -11.76 2.49
CA ARG A 574 7.71 -11.34 1.72
C ARG A 574 8.56 -12.56 1.39
N ILE A 575 8.56 -12.97 0.12
CA ILE A 575 9.14 -14.23 -0.35
C ILE A 575 10.36 -13.95 -1.23
N GLY A 576 11.57 -14.24 -0.74
CA GLY A 576 12.83 -13.93 -1.42
C GLY A 576 13.19 -12.43 -1.44
N GLY A 577 14.33 -12.07 -2.01
CA GLY A 577 14.72 -10.66 -2.25
C GLY A 577 15.16 -9.87 -1.00
N PHE A 578 15.56 -10.55 0.07
CA PHE A 578 16.05 -9.89 1.28
C PHE A 578 17.16 -10.70 1.98
N ALA A 579 17.97 -10.04 2.79
CA ALA A 579 19.05 -10.64 3.57
C ALA A 579 18.52 -11.76 4.48
N GLY A 580 19.12 -12.95 4.35
CA GLY A 580 18.75 -14.13 5.15
C GLY A 580 17.68 -15.04 4.53
N SER A 581 17.00 -14.59 3.47
CA SER A 581 16.10 -15.45 2.67
C SER A 581 16.86 -16.60 1.99
N GLN A 582 18.09 -16.35 1.54
CA GLN A 582 18.86 -17.22 0.64
C GLN A 582 18.31 -17.26 -0.80
N GLN A 583 17.48 -16.29 -1.19
CA GLN A 583 17.02 -16.03 -2.56
C GLN A 583 17.25 -14.57 -2.94
N GLN A 584 18.53 -14.21 -2.94
CA GLN A 584 19.02 -12.90 -3.36
C GLN A 584 19.62 -13.01 -4.77
N VAL A 585 20.15 -11.90 -5.30
CA VAL A 585 20.73 -11.82 -6.65
C VAL A 585 21.78 -12.91 -6.92
N THR A 586 22.53 -13.31 -5.89
CA THR A 586 23.57 -14.34 -6.01
C THR A 586 22.98 -15.73 -6.30
N GLN A 587 21.81 -16.04 -5.74
CA GLN A 587 21.18 -17.36 -5.85
C GLN A 587 20.18 -17.42 -7.00
N CYS A 588 19.44 -16.33 -7.24
CA CYS A 588 18.30 -16.29 -8.16
C CYS A 588 18.40 -15.14 -9.17
N PRO A 589 19.52 -14.98 -9.92
CA PRO A 589 19.61 -13.92 -10.92
C PRO A 589 18.65 -14.19 -12.08
N THR A 590 18.18 -13.14 -12.76
CA THR A 590 17.25 -13.24 -13.91
C THR A 590 17.77 -14.07 -15.09
N SER A 591 19.10 -14.26 -15.16
CA SER A 591 19.77 -15.06 -16.18
C SER A 591 19.81 -16.57 -15.89
N ALA A 592 19.46 -16.98 -14.66
CA ALA A 592 19.46 -18.39 -14.29
C ALA A 592 18.22 -19.11 -14.82
N ALA A 593 18.38 -20.40 -15.14
CA ALA A 593 17.24 -21.27 -15.39
C ALA A 593 16.45 -21.50 -14.09
N VAL A 594 15.17 -21.87 -14.24
CA VAL A 594 14.33 -22.31 -13.12
C VAL A 594 15.06 -23.40 -12.33
N SER A 595 15.09 -23.25 -11.01
CA SER A 595 15.75 -24.20 -10.13
C SER A 595 14.98 -24.36 -8.82
N ALA A 596 15.07 -25.55 -8.24
CA ALA A 596 14.46 -25.84 -6.93
C ALA A 596 14.96 -24.90 -5.82
N ALA A 597 16.17 -24.33 -5.94
CA ALA A 597 16.70 -23.37 -4.97
C ALA A 597 15.93 -22.05 -4.92
N CYS A 598 15.30 -21.66 -6.04
CA CYS A 598 14.49 -20.45 -6.17
C CYS A 598 12.97 -20.74 -6.12
N GLU A 599 12.57 -22.01 -5.98
CA GLU A 599 11.19 -22.41 -5.66
C GLU A 599 10.97 -22.38 -4.15
N VAL A 600 10.22 -21.37 -3.69
CA VAL A 600 10.24 -20.98 -2.28
C VAL A 600 8.89 -20.92 -1.59
N ALA A 601 7.77 -20.97 -2.30
CA ALA A 601 6.45 -20.95 -1.68
C ALA A 601 5.38 -21.58 -2.56
N TYR A 602 4.56 -22.45 -1.96
CA TYR A 602 3.40 -23.01 -2.62
C TYR A 602 2.30 -21.96 -2.84
N MET A 603 2.06 -21.14 -1.81
CA MET A 603 1.02 -20.12 -1.79
C MET A 603 1.33 -19.04 -0.74
N SER A 604 1.06 -17.77 -1.03
CA SER A 604 1.17 -16.71 -0.01
C SER A 604 0.06 -16.81 1.04
N MET A 605 -1.21 -16.91 0.61
CA MET A 605 -2.33 -16.98 1.54
C MET A 605 -3.51 -17.82 1.05
N HIS A 606 -4.09 -18.63 1.95
CA HIS A 606 -5.32 -19.40 1.73
C HIS A 606 -6.38 -19.01 2.77
N ILE A 607 -7.47 -18.37 2.34
CA ILE A 607 -8.69 -18.23 3.13
C ILE A 607 -9.61 -19.39 2.79
N THR A 608 -9.65 -20.40 3.65
CA THR A 608 -10.34 -21.66 3.35
C THR A 608 -11.86 -21.52 3.37
N SER A 609 -12.55 -22.51 2.82
CA SER A 609 -14.02 -22.57 2.82
C SER A 609 -14.66 -22.57 4.22
N SER A 610 -13.90 -22.92 5.26
CA SER A 610 -14.37 -22.84 6.65
C SER A 610 -14.27 -21.45 7.27
N ALA A 611 -13.47 -20.56 6.67
CA ALA A 611 -13.24 -19.22 7.18
C ALA A 611 -14.45 -18.31 6.97
N LYS A 612 -14.70 -17.46 7.96
CA LYS A 612 -15.76 -16.44 7.91
C LYS A 612 -15.27 -15.14 8.52
N ARG A 613 -15.76 -14.00 8.00
CA ARG A 613 -15.49 -12.66 8.56
C ARG A 613 -14.01 -12.34 8.67
N VAL A 614 -13.28 -12.54 7.56
CA VAL A 614 -11.86 -12.22 7.47
C VAL A 614 -11.70 -10.77 7.03
N TYR A 615 -11.00 -9.96 7.83
CA TYR A 615 -10.72 -8.55 7.54
C TYR A 615 -9.24 -8.35 7.27
N LEU A 616 -8.88 -7.98 6.05
CA LEU A 616 -7.50 -7.65 5.66
C LEU A 616 -7.41 -6.17 5.34
N ASP A 617 -6.44 -5.49 5.94
CA ASP A 617 -6.27 -4.05 5.79
C ASP A 617 -4.76 -3.72 5.70
N ASN A 618 -4.37 -3.09 4.58
CA ASN A 618 -2.97 -2.88 4.19
C ASN A 618 -2.14 -4.18 4.25
N VAL A 619 -2.55 -5.19 3.47
CA VAL A 619 -1.87 -6.50 3.39
C VAL A 619 -1.20 -6.63 2.03
N TRP A 620 0.11 -6.86 2.04
CA TRP A 620 0.90 -7.03 0.82
C TRP A 620 1.45 -8.45 0.77
N LEU A 621 1.11 -9.19 -0.26
CA LEU A 621 1.59 -10.54 -0.49
C LEU A 621 2.54 -10.53 -1.68
N TRP A 622 3.85 -10.46 -1.40
CA TRP A 622 4.84 -10.18 -2.42
C TRP A 622 5.85 -11.32 -2.58
N THR A 623 5.99 -11.77 -3.83
CA THR A 623 7.10 -12.60 -4.27
C THR A 623 8.13 -11.71 -4.95
N ALA A 624 9.38 -11.76 -4.48
CA ALA A 624 10.36 -10.78 -4.87
C ALA A 624 10.68 -10.79 -6.37
N ASP A 625 10.46 -9.65 -7.00
CA ASP A 625 10.91 -9.35 -8.35
C ASP A 625 12.32 -8.72 -8.38
N HIS A 626 12.78 -8.17 -7.25
CA HIS A 626 14.13 -7.62 -7.04
C HIS A 626 14.68 -7.84 -5.63
N ASP A 627 15.99 -7.62 -5.46
CA ASP A 627 16.74 -7.79 -4.21
C ASP A 627 16.90 -6.47 -3.44
N LEU A 628 16.12 -6.29 -2.38
CA LEU A 628 16.06 -5.11 -1.51
C LEU A 628 17.33 -4.88 -0.68
N ASP A 629 18.26 -5.83 -0.64
CA ASP A 629 19.51 -5.71 0.13
C ASP A 629 20.74 -5.78 -0.79
N SER A 630 20.55 -5.64 -2.11
CA SER A 630 21.62 -5.60 -3.12
C SER A 630 22.27 -4.22 -3.29
N GLY A 631 21.60 -3.16 -2.81
CA GLY A 631 22.03 -1.77 -2.90
C GLY A 631 21.54 -1.01 -4.14
N ASN A 632 21.18 -1.70 -5.22
CA ASN A 632 20.66 -1.10 -6.47
C ASN A 632 19.36 -1.79 -6.95
N ASP A 633 18.63 -2.45 -6.04
CA ASP A 633 17.36 -3.15 -6.35
C ASP A 633 17.45 -4.09 -7.57
N VAL A 634 18.50 -4.92 -7.62
CA VAL A 634 18.75 -5.77 -8.78
C VAL A 634 17.63 -6.80 -8.93
N ARG A 635 17.02 -6.87 -10.12
CA ARG A 635 15.98 -7.86 -10.45
C ARG A 635 16.44 -9.31 -10.24
N ILE A 636 15.52 -10.15 -9.81
CA ILE A 636 15.72 -11.59 -9.55
C ILE A 636 14.57 -12.44 -10.10
N SER A 637 14.75 -13.76 -10.12
CA SER A 637 13.71 -14.74 -10.45
C SER A 637 13.44 -15.64 -9.25
N VAL A 638 12.46 -15.25 -8.43
CA VAL A 638 11.97 -16.06 -7.30
C VAL A 638 10.62 -16.65 -7.65
N TYR A 639 10.42 -17.93 -7.32
CA TYR A 639 9.26 -18.69 -7.78
C TYR A 639 8.35 -19.08 -6.63
N SER A 640 7.14 -18.54 -6.67
CA SER A 640 6.00 -18.96 -5.84
C SER A 640 4.83 -19.40 -6.73
N GLY A 641 4.01 -20.33 -6.23
CA GLY A 641 2.90 -20.89 -7.00
C GLY A 641 1.71 -19.93 -7.10
N ARG A 642 1.13 -19.55 -5.96
CA ARG A 642 -0.19 -18.92 -5.86
C ARG A 642 -0.15 -17.72 -4.92
N GLY A 643 -0.89 -16.67 -5.22
CA GLY A 643 -1.03 -15.50 -4.36
C GLY A 643 -2.03 -15.75 -3.22
N LEU A 644 -3.22 -15.20 -3.37
CA LEU A 644 -4.34 -15.32 -2.44
C LEU A 644 -5.46 -16.19 -3.03
N LEU A 645 -5.72 -17.33 -2.40
CA LEU A 645 -6.90 -18.15 -2.64
C LEU A 645 -7.99 -17.86 -1.61
N VAL A 646 -9.19 -17.51 -2.06
CA VAL A 646 -10.36 -17.26 -1.23
C VAL A 646 -11.48 -18.22 -1.58
N GLU A 647 -11.88 -19.02 -0.60
CA GLU A 647 -13.04 -19.92 -0.67
C GLU A 647 -14.07 -19.64 0.44
N GLY A 648 -13.69 -18.81 1.42
CA GLY A 648 -14.52 -18.45 2.56
C GLY A 648 -15.66 -17.48 2.24
N GLN A 649 -16.33 -17.01 3.30
CA GLN A 649 -17.48 -16.12 3.18
C GLN A 649 -17.39 -14.88 4.10
N THR A 650 -17.98 -13.76 3.65
CA THR A 650 -17.95 -12.47 4.37
C THR A 650 -16.51 -12.00 4.58
N ILE A 651 -15.94 -11.34 3.57
CA ILE A 651 -14.51 -10.98 3.56
C ILE A 651 -14.37 -9.53 3.14
N TRP A 652 -13.48 -8.81 3.83
CA TRP A 652 -13.08 -7.45 3.51
C TRP A 652 -11.60 -7.43 3.13
N LEU A 653 -11.29 -6.90 1.96
CA LEU A 653 -9.93 -6.75 1.44
C LEU A 653 -9.69 -5.27 1.13
N TYR A 654 -9.13 -4.52 2.09
CA TYR A 654 -8.88 -3.09 1.93
C TYR A 654 -7.40 -2.81 1.69
N GLY A 655 -7.09 -2.15 0.57
CA GLY A 655 -5.71 -1.83 0.19
C GLY A 655 -4.79 -3.05 0.15
N THR A 656 -5.24 -4.14 -0.47
CA THR A 656 -4.44 -5.38 -0.57
C THR A 656 -3.69 -5.45 -1.90
N GLY A 657 -2.41 -5.83 -1.86
CA GLY A 657 -1.58 -6.09 -3.04
C GLY A 657 -1.15 -7.55 -3.08
N VAL A 658 -1.20 -8.20 -4.25
CA VAL A 658 -0.72 -9.58 -4.42
C VAL A 658 0.03 -9.70 -5.73
N GLU A 659 1.32 -10.02 -5.68
CA GLU A 659 2.19 -9.81 -6.83
C GLU A 659 3.18 -10.95 -7.08
N HIS A 660 3.44 -11.18 -8.37
CA HIS A 660 4.50 -12.02 -8.93
C HIS A 660 4.39 -13.53 -8.64
N HIS A 661 3.17 -14.04 -8.42
CA HIS A 661 2.93 -15.48 -8.28
C HIS A 661 2.69 -16.13 -9.64
N SER A 662 3.17 -17.36 -9.81
CA SER A 662 3.24 -18.03 -11.12
C SER A 662 1.90 -18.38 -11.73
N LEU A 663 0.89 -18.71 -10.90
CA LEU A 663 -0.40 -19.23 -11.37
C LEU A 663 -1.56 -18.25 -11.21
N TYR A 664 -1.58 -17.39 -10.20
CA TYR A 664 -2.54 -16.29 -10.09
C TYR A 664 -2.16 -15.41 -8.91
N GLN A 665 -2.56 -14.15 -8.99
CA GLN A 665 -2.46 -13.25 -7.85
C GLN A 665 -3.67 -13.40 -6.94
N TYR A 666 -4.89 -13.16 -7.42
CA TYR A 666 -6.12 -13.44 -6.68
C TYR A 666 -6.97 -14.53 -7.34
N GLN A 667 -7.44 -15.49 -6.55
CA GLN A 667 -8.47 -16.43 -6.96
C GLN A 667 -9.59 -16.50 -5.93
N PHE A 668 -10.82 -16.19 -6.34
CA PHE A 668 -12.03 -16.40 -5.56
C PHE A 668 -12.75 -17.64 -6.13
N SER A 669 -12.87 -18.69 -5.33
CA SER A 669 -13.43 -19.98 -5.78
C SER A 669 -14.52 -20.47 -4.84
N GLY A 670 -15.78 -20.42 -5.28
CA GLY A 670 -16.91 -20.70 -4.39
C GLY A 670 -17.10 -19.68 -3.27
N ALA A 671 -16.40 -18.55 -3.34
CA ALA A 671 -16.44 -17.52 -2.32
C ALA A 671 -17.79 -16.77 -2.35
N SER A 672 -18.19 -16.22 -1.21
CA SER A 672 -19.41 -15.41 -1.16
C SER A 672 -19.33 -14.21 -0.23
N SER A 673 -20.01 -13.13 -0.61
CA SER A 673 -20.01 -11.87 0.15
C SER A 673 -18.59 -11.35 0.38
N VAL A 674 -17.94 -10.89 -0.68
CA VAL A 674 -16.61 -10.28 -0.62
C VAL A 674 -16.71 -8.82 -1.04
N VAL A 675 -16.15 -7.92 -0.23
CA VAL A 675 -15.86 -6.55 -0.64
C VAL A 675 -14.36 -6.36 -0.69
N ALA A 676 -13.86 -5.81 -1.79
CA ALA A 676 -12.44 -5.58 -2.00
C ALA A 676 -12.21 -4.19 -2.60
N GLY A 677 -11.12 -3.51 -2.26
CA GLY A 677 -10.77 -2.24 -2.87
C GLY A 677 -9.75 -1.41 -2.09
N PHE A 678 -8.84 -0.68 -2.75
CA PHE A 678 -8.34 -0.96 -4.09
C PHE A 678 -7.49 -2.23 -4.03
N ILE A 679 -7.72 -3.19 -4.93
CA ILE A 679 -6.83 -4.37 -5.06
C ILE A 679 -5.80 -4.13 -6.16
N GLN A 680 -4.58 -4.61 -5.96
CA GLN A 680 -3.52 -4.44 -6.95
C GLN A 680 -2.74 -5.73 -7.19
N THR A 681 -2.28 -5.93 -8.44
CA THR A 681 -1.50 -7.10 -8.86
C THR A 681 -0.46 -6.81 -9.93
N GLU A 682 0.64 -7.57 -9.91
CA GLU A 682 1.60 -7.67 -11.01
C GLU A 682 1.88 -9.13 -11.39
N THR A 683 1.99 -9.37 -12.70
CA THR A 683 2.48 -10.64 -13.25
C THR A 683 4.00 -10.77 -13.02
N PRO A 684 4.53 -11.96 -12.67
CA PRO A 684 5.97 -12.13 -12.48
C PRO A 684 6.76 -11.85 -13.75
N TYR A 685 7.85 -11.08 -13.63
CA TYR A 685 8.53 -10.45 -14.77
C TYR A 685 9.20 -11.44 -15.74
N TYR A 686 9.49 -12.65 -15.29
CA TYR A 686 10.04 -13.70 -16.13
C TYR A 686 9.00 -14.29 -17.10
N GLN A 687 7.69 -14.20 -16.82
CA GLN A 687 6.69 -14.80 -17.69
C GLN A 687 6.66 -14.09 -19.06
N PRO A 688 6.50 -14.85 -20.17
CA PRO A 688 6.10 -16.25 -20.31
C PRO A 688 7.24 -17.29 -20.27
N ASN A 689 8.43 -16.96 -19.74
CA ASN A 689 9.57 -17.88 -19.68
C ASN A 689 10.06 -18.12 -18.22
N PRO A 690 9.59 -19.19 -17.56
CA PRO A 690 8.58 -20.16 -18.02
C PRO A 690 7.15 -19.59 -18.03
N ASN A 691 6.23 -20.28 -18.71
CA ASN A 691 4.81 -19.91 -18.76
C ASN A 691 4.02 -20.56 -17.61
N ALA A 692 2.87 -19.96 -17.25
CA ALA A 692 2.07 -20.39 -16.12
C ALA A 692 1.56 -21.85 -16.21
N ALA A 693 1.38 -22.38 -17.42
CA ALA A 693 0.84 -23.73 -17.62
C ALA A 693 1.80 -24.87 -17.23
N ASN A 694 3.11 -24.66 -17.37
CA ASN A 694 4.09 -25.76 -17.32
C ASN A 694 5.09 -25.65 -16.17
N SER A 695 5.40 -24.43 -15.71
CA SER A 695 6.51 -24.19 -14.77
C SER A 695 6.37 -22.78 -14.18
N PRO A 696 6.97 -22.45 -13.02
CA PRO A 696 7.73 -23.31 -12.10
C PRO A 696 6.87 -24.14 -11.15
N TYR A 697 5.56 -23.88 -11.06
CA TYR A 697 4.67 -24.67 -10.19
C TYR A 697 3.65 -25.46 -11.02
N PRO A 698 3.38 -26.73 -10.65
CA PRO A 698 2.30 -27.49 -11.24
C PRO A 698 0.95 -26.96 -10.76
N THR A 699 -0.05 -27.07 -11.64
CA THR A 699 -1.45 -26.86 -11.27
C THR A 699 -1.95 -28.00 -10.38
N ASN A 700 -2.95 -27.69 -9.54
CA ASN A 700 -3.59 -28.60 -8.62
C ASN A 700 -5.12 -28.45 -8.75
N SER A 701 -5.77 -29.47 -9.30
CA SER A 701 -7.21 -29.48 -9.49
C SER A 701 -8.01 -29.45 -8.18
N ALA A 702 -7.42 -29.90 -7.05
CA ALA A 702 -8.07 -29.82 -5.74
C ALA A 702 -8.23 -28.37 -5.24
N LEU A 703 -7.35 -27.46 -5.67
CA LEU A 703 -7.47 -26.02 -5.43
C LEU A 703 -8.20 -25.29 -6.56
N LYS A 704 -8.66 -26.06 -7.56
CA LYS A 704 -9.27 -25.54 -8.79
C LYS A 704 -8.39 -24.48 -9.44
N ASP A 705 -7.09 -24.71 -9.55
CA ASP A 705 -6.20 -23.77 -10.24
C ASP A 705 -6.65 -23.51 -11.69
N PRO A 706 -6.26 -22.36 -12.28
CA PRO A 706 -6.66 -22.01 -13.65
C PRO A 706 -6.20 -23.05 -14.68
N ASP A 707 -7.04 -23.28 -15.69
CA ASP A 707 -6.66 -24.06 -16.88
C ASP A 707 -6.08 -23.12 -17.94
N TYR A 708 -4.76 -23.18 -18.09
CA TYR A 708 -4.02 -22.38 -19.05
C TYR A 708 -3.98 -22.98 -20.47
N SER A 709 -4.63 -24.12 -20.72
CA SER A 709 -4.67 -24.74 -22.05
C SER A 709 -5.62 -24.04 -23.03
N SER A 710 -6.55 -23.23 -22.51
CA SER A 710 -7.60 -22.55 -23.27
C SER A 710 -7.48 -21.03 -23.33
N CYS A 711 -6.32 -20.48 -22.96
CA CYS A 711 -6.05 -19.04 -23.06
C CYS A 711 -6.37 -18.49 -24.44
N LEU A 712 -6.85 -17.25 -24.48
CA LEU A 712 -6.95 -16.51 -25.74
C LEU A 712 -5.56 -16.31 -26.40
N PRO A 713 -5.50 -16.10 -27.73
CA PRO A 713 -4.23 -15.92 -28.44
C PRO A 713 -3.32 -14.83 -27.82
N GLY A 714 -2.05 -15.16 -27.62
CA GLY A 714 -1.04 -14.31 -26.99
C GLY A 714 -0.28 -15.05 -25.88
N ASN A 715 0.43 -14.30 -25.03
CA ASN A 715 1.12 -14.88 -23.88
C ASN A 715 0.11 -15.26 -22.78
N CYS A 716 0.07 -16.54 -22.45
CA CYS A 716 -0.78 -17.10 -21.41
C CYS A 716 -0.02 -17.11 -20.08
N ASN A 717 -0.09 -15.98 -19.38
CA ASN A 717 0.61 -15.70 -18.13
C ASN A 717 -0.33 -15.81 -16.93
N SER A 718 0.22 -15.63 -15.73
CA SER A 718 -0.52 -15.59 -14.48
C SER A 718 -1.70 -14.61 -14.54
N LEU A 719 -2.86 -15.05 -14.04
CA LEU A 719 -4.04 -14.18 -13.91
C LEU A 719 -3.87 -13.21 -12.74
N GLY A 720 -4.24 -11.95 -12.95
CA GLY A 720 -4.34 -10.96 -11.88
C GLY A 720 -5.52 -11.29 -10.96
N LEU A 721 -6.71 -11.51 -11.55
CA LEU A 721 -7.91 -11.87 -10.81
C LEU A 721 -8.64 -13.02 -11.50
N ARG A 722 -9.03 -14.03 -10.74
CA ARG A 722 -9.95 -15.07 -11.20
C ARG A 722 -11.11 -15.23 -10.25
N ILE A 723 -12.33 -15.20 -10.77
CA ILE A 723 -13.56 -15.43 -10.02
C ILE A 723 -14.28 -16.64 -10.60
N LEU A 724 -14.34 -17.73 -9.82
CA LEU A 724 -14.91 -19.01 -10.20
C LEU A 724 -16.06 -19.36 -9.23
N ASP A 725 -17.23 -19.69 -9.77
CA ASP A 725 -18.40 -20.18 -9.03
C ASP A 725 -18.75 -19.36 -7.77
N SER A 726 -18.52 -18.04 -7.80
CA SER A 726 -18.63 -17.16 -6.62
C SER A 726 -19.85 -16.23 -6.72
N THR A 727 -20.33 -15.71 -5.58
CA THR A 727 -21.50 -14.82 -5.59
C THR A 727 -21.44 -13.67 -4.59
N GLY A 728 -21.96 -12.50 -4.98
CA GLY A 728 -21.94 -11.31 -4.14
C GLY A 728 -20.52 -10.80 -3.92
N ILE A 729 -19.79 -10.65 -5.02
CA ILE A 729 -18.42 -10.11 -5.03
C ILE A 729 -18.50 -8.68 -5.54
N ILE A 730 -18.01 -7.74 -4.74
CA ILE A 730 -18.02 -6.31 -5.07
C ILE A 730 -16.60 -5.78 -4.96
N VAL A 731 -16.03 -5.32 -6.07
CA VAL A 731 -14.67 -4.79 -6.15
C VAL A 731 -14.74 -3.29 -6.43
N TYR A 732 -14.31 -2.47 -5.47
CA TYR A 732 -14.15 -1.02 -5.57
C TYR A 732 -12.71 -0.69 -5.93
N GLY A 733 -12.40 -0.83 -7.21
CA GLY A 733 -11.09 -0.52 -7.76
C GLY A 733 -10.19 -1.75 -7.82
N ALA A 734 -9.67 -2.02 -9.01
CA ALA A 734 -8.69 -3.07 -9.25
C ALA A 734 -7.65 -2.59 -10.25
N GLY A 735 -6.37 -2.73 -9.91
CA GLY A 735 -5.24 -2.43 -10.77
C GLY A 735 -4.48 -3.71 -11.10
N LEU A 736 -4.64 -4.21 -12.32
CA LEU A 736 -4.08 -5.50 -12.72
C LEU A 736 -3.03 -5.30 -13.81
N TYR A 737 -1.75 -5.47 -13.49
CA TYR A 737 -0.66 -5.04 -14.35
C TYR A 737 0.20 -6.19 -14.87
N SER A 738 0.58 -6.08 -16.14
CA SER A 738 1.52 -6.98 -16.82
C SER A 738 2.56 -6.14 -17.54
N PHE A 739 3.66 -5.81 -16.89
CA PHE A 739 4.65 -4.90 -17.47
C PHE A 739 5.62 -5.58 -18.44
N PHE A 740 5.82 -6.90 -18.29
CA PHE A 740 6.94 -7.58 -18.92
C PHE A 740 6.53 -8.76 -19.79
N ASN A 741 7.33 -8.99 -20.81
CA ASN A 741 7.46 -10.25 -21.53
C ASN A 741 8.91 -10.71 -21.42
N ASN A 742 9.18 -11.64 -20.50
CA ASN A 742 10.53 -12.14 -20.22
C ASN A 742 11.53 -10.98 -19.97
N TYR A 743 11.23 -10.16 -18.95
CA TYR A 743 12.02 -9.00 -18.52
C TYR A 743 12.15 -7.82 -19.52
N SER A 744 11.58 -7.91 -20.72
CA SER A 744 11.41 -6.76 -21.64
C SER A 744 10.07 -6.05 -21.39
N THR A 745 10.09 -4.72 -21.40
CA THR A 745 8.91 -3.84 -21.29
C THR A 745 8.34 -3.41 -22.65
N ASP A 746 8.92 -3.85 -23.78
CA ASP A 746 8.48 -3.42 -25.12
C ASP A 746 6.97 -3.64 -25.35
N CYS A 747 6.39 -4.66 -24.70
CA CYS A 747 5.00 -5.08 -24.81
C CYS A 747 3.98 -4.24 -24.01
N SER A 748 4.44 -3.29 -23.19
CA SER A 748 3.62 -2.38 -22.36
C SER A 748 3.94 -0.91 -22.65
N THR A 749 4.49 -0.62 -23.84
CA THR A 749 4.85 0.76 -24.20
C THR A 749 3.58 1.57 -24.41
N PHE A 750 3.38 2.63 -23.63
CA PHE A 750 2.21 3.49 -23.75
C PHE A 750 2.23 4.32 -25.06
N PRO A 751 1.10 4.49 -25.78
CA PRO A 751 -0.24 3.94 -25.51
C PRO A 751 -0.46 2.51 -26.02
N VAL A 752 0.38 2.05 -26.95
CA VAL A 752 0.43 0.69 -27.47
C VAL A 752 1.86 0.38 -27.93
N PRO A 753 2.31 -0.89 -27.87
CA PRO A 753 1.53 -2.10 -27.58
C PRO A 753 1.18 -2.32 -26.10
N GLU A 754 0.05 -2.99 -25.89
CA GLU A 754 -0.48 -3.44 -24.58
C GLU A 754 -0.75 -4.95 -24.66
N ASN A 755 0.32 -5.74 -24.83
CA ASN A 755 0.24 -7.15 -25.22
C ASN A 755 1.27 -8.05 -24.51
N CYS A 756 1.73 -7.67 -23.32
CA CYS A 756 2.58 -8.51 -22.48
C CYS A 756 1.89 -9.84 -22.11
N GLN A 757 0.58 -9.81 -21.85
CA GLN A 757 -0.25 -11.02 -21.71
C GLN A 757 -1.59 -10.93 -22.43
N SER A 758 -2.18 -12.09 -22.74
CA SER A 758 -3.44 -12.16 -23.47
C SER A 758 -4.63 -11.79 -22.61
N GLU A 759 -4.70 -12.26 -21.36
CA GLU A 759 -5.82 -12.07 -20.44
C GLU A 759 -5.34 -11.94 -19.00
N ILE A 760 -6.06 -11.17 -18.17
CA ILE A 760 -5.64 -10.90 -16.78
C ILE A 760 -6.78 -11.02 -15.74
N PHE A 761 -8.02 -10.75 -16.13
CA PHE A 761 -9.20 -10.98 -15.29
C PHE A 761 -10.11 -12.02 -15.94
N SER A 762 -10.24 -13.17 -15.29
CA SER A 762 -11.13 -14.26 -15.70
C SER A 762 -12.35 -14.38 -14.79
N VAL A 763 -13.52 -14.52 -15.41
CA VAL A 763 -14.78 -14.86 -14.73
C VAL A 763 -15.34 -16.15 -15.29
N GLU A 764 -15.58 -17.13 -14.42
CA GLU A 764 -15.86 -18.50 -14.83
C GLU A 764 -17.04 -19.11 -14.08
N GLY A 765 -17.64 -20.13 -14.70
CA GLY A 765 -18.61 -21.02 -14.07
C GLY A 765 -19.92 -20.31 -13.74
N SER A 766 -20.47 -20.61 -12.55
CA SER A 766 -21.77 -20.08 -12.12
C SER A 766 -21.71 -18.74 -11.37
N THR A 767 -20.66 -17.93 -11.63
CA THR A 767 -20.46 -16.64 -10.96
C THR A 767 -21.64 -15.68 -11.23
N SER A 768 -22.15 -15.04 -10.18
CA SER A 768 -23.33 -14.15 -10.23
C SER A 768 -23.26 -13.02 -9.20
N ASN A 769 -24.01 -11.92 -9.41
CA ASN A 769 -23.97 -10.74 -8.52
C ASN A 769 -22.53 -10.21 -8.35
N LEU A 770 -21.79 -10.20 -9.46
CA LEU A 770 -20.44 -9.66 -9.51
C LEU A 770 -20.54 -8.20 -9.95
N VAL A 771 -19.96 -7.30 -9.16
CA VAL A 771 -19.81 -5.89 -9.52
C VAL A 771 -18.34 -5.50 -9.40
N VAL A 772 -17.80 -4.91 -10.45
CA VAL A 772 -16.43 -4.36 -10.46
C VAL A 772 -16.52 -2.91 -10.89
N TYR A 773 -16.11 -2.01 -10.01
CA TYR A 773 -15.93 -0.59 -10.26
C TYR A 773 -14.46 -0.30 -10.53
N THR A 774 -14.21 0.56 -11.53
CA THR A 774 -12.88 1.04 -11.94
C THR A 774 -11.82 -0.07 -12.01
N LEU A 775 -11.99 -0.97 -12.97
CA LEU A 775 -10.96 -1.96 -13.33
C LEU A 775 -9.95 -1.31 -14.28
N SER A 776 -8.72 -1.16 -13.81
CA SER A 776 -7.59 -0.67 -14.58
C SER A 776 -6.61 -1.81 -14.89
N THR A 777 -6.14 -1.90 -16.13
CA THR A 777 -5.16 -2.91 -16.55
C THR A 777 -4.01 -2.31 -17.35
N VAL A 778 -2.83 -2.95 -17.24
CA VAL A 778 -1.63 -2.62 -18.03
C VAL A 778 -1.09 -3.87 -18.72
N GLY A 779 -0.56 -3.69 -19.93
CA GLY A 779 0.10 -4.67 -20.80
C GLY A 779 -0.75 -5.90 -21.14
N THR A 780 -2.08 -5.77 -21.13
CA THR A 780 -2.99 -6.89 -21.34
C THR A 780 -3.95 -6.61 -22.49
N THR A 781 -4.07 -7.56 -23.43
CA THR A 781 -4.98 -7.40 -24.58
C THR A 781 -6.46 -7.52 -24.20
N ASN A 782 -6.84 -8.56 -23.44
CA ASN A 782 -8.20 -8.81 -23.00
C ASN A 782 -8.32 -8.47 -21.51
N MET A 783 -8.99 -7.35 -21.20
CA MET A 783 -9.17 -6.87 -19.84
C MET A 783 -10.11 -7.79 -19.04
N ILE A 784 -11.14 -8.34 -19.68
CA ILE A 784 -12.12 -9.26 -19.06
C ILE A 784 -12.36 -10.44 -20.00
N VAL A 785 -12.19 -11.64 -19.48
CA VAL A 785 -12.52 -12.89 -20.16
C VAL A 785 -13.59 -13.63 -19.36
N LYS A 786 -14.66 -14.08 -20.02
CA LYS A 786 -15.69 -14.91 -19.42
C LYS A 786 -15.78 -16.25 -20.13
N ASP A 787 -15.56 -17.34 -19.39
CA ASP A 787 -15.60 -18.72 -19.89
C ASP A 787 -14.83 -18.89 -21.23
N GLY A 788 -13.60 -18.38 -21.27
CA GLY A 788 -12.71 -18.45 -22.44
C GLY A 788 -13.08 -17.51 -23.61
N LYS A 789 -13.98 -16.53 -23.39
CA LYS A 789 -14.35 -15.52 -24.41
C LYS A 789 -14.05 -14.11 -23.90
N SER A 790 -13.39 -13.32 -24.74
CA SER A 790 -13.16 -11.91 -24.44
C SER A 790 -14.48 -11.15 -24.34
N LEU A 791 -14.68 -10.40 -23.26
CA LEU A 791 -15.78 -9.47 -23.07
C LEU A 791 -15.36 -8.01 -23.23
N ALA A 792 -14.12 -7.69 -22.88
CA ALA A 792 -13.58 -6.35 -22.96
C ALA A 792 -12.11 -6.39 -23.36
N VAL A 793 -11.74 -5.54 -24.32
CA VAL A 793 -10.38 -5.41 -24.83
C VAL A 793 -9.78 -4.04 -24.49
N VAL A 794 -8.46 -3.99 -24.43
CA VAL A 794 -7.72 -2.77 -24.04
C VAL A 794 -7.93 -1.61 -25.02
N SER A 795 -8.04 -1.90 -26.32
CA SER A 795 -8.23 -0.89 -27.37
C SER A 795 -9.50 -0.05 -27.20
N ASP A 796 -10.49 -0.60 -26.49
CA ASP A 796 -11.78 0.05 -26.25
C ASP A 796 -11.77 0.92 -25.00
N ASN A 797 -10.71 0.87 -24.19
CA ASN A 797 -10.71 1.39 -22.82
C ASN A 797 -9.42 2.10 -22.43
N LEU A 798 -8.57 2.49 -23.38
CA LEU A 798 -7.34 3.24 -23.10
C LEU A 798 -7.64 4.47 -22.23
N ALA A 799 -6.85 4.68 -21.17
CA ALA A 799 -7.04 5.80 -20.26
C ALA A 799 -5.78 6.70 -20.19
N THR A 800 -5.24 6.91 -18.99
CA THR A 800 -3.93 7.53 -18.74
C THR A 800 -2.87 6.54 -19.19
N TYR A 801 -2.01 6.04 -18.31
CA TYR A 801 -1.12 4.94 -18.68
C TYR A 801 -1.87 3.60 -18.73
N ALA A 802 -2.67 3.28 -17.71
CA ALA A 802 -3.51 2.08 -17.71
C ALA A 802 -4.78 2.26 -18.57
N ALA A 803 -5.30 1.17 -19.14
CA ALA A 803 -6.66 1.13 -19.67
C ALA A 803 -7.67 0.92 -18.53
N THR A 804 -8.84 1.55 -18.58
CA THR A 804 -9.81 1.53 -17.48
C THR A 804 -11.26 1.29 -17.92
N ILE A 805 -11.94 0.38 -17.22
CA ILE A 805 -13.39 0.15 -17.28
C ILE A 805 -14.01 0.69 -15.99
N ALA A 806 -14.91 1.66 -16.09
CA ALA A 806 -15.53 2.28 -14.92
C ALA A 806 -16.52 1.36 -14.21
N TYR A 807 -17.28 0.54 -14.94
CA TYR A 807 -18.31 -0.33 -14.36
C TYR A 807 -18.50 -1.63 -15.15
N PHE A 808 -18.34 -2.76 -14.49
CA PHE A 808 -18.69 -4.08 -15.01
C PHE A 808 -19.63 -4.80 -14.04
N THR A 809 -20.65 -5.49 -14.57
CA THR A 809 -21.52 -6.36 -13.77
C THR A 809 -21.98 -7.60 -14.54
N LEU A 810 -22.18 -8.71 -13.81
CA LEU A 810 -22.82 -9.94 -14.29
C LEU A 810 -24.14 -10.24 -13.58
#